data_AF-A0A0R0CU90-F1
#
_entry.id   AF-A0A0R0CU90-F1
#
_cell.length_a   1.000
_cell.length_b   1.000
_cell.length_c   1.000
_cell.angle_alpha   90.00
_cell.angle_beta   90.00
_cell.angle_gamma   90.00
#
_symmetry.space_group_name_H-M   'P 1'
#
loop_
_entity.id
_entity.type
_entity.pdbx_description
1 polymer ?
#
loop_
_entity_poly.entity_id
_entity_poly.type
_entity_poly.pdbx_seq_one_letter_code
_entity_poly.pdbx_strand_id
1 'polypeptide(L)'
;MIPSLILLLALPFILAVAVAAFSRSSRSTAAWLAAAAPLAGLAILATLTPAVLEGEVLRSSGQWLPQIGLDFTLRLDGLAWMFAGMVLGIGALVVLYAHYYLSPQDKAHRFFCYLLLFMGAMLGMVLSGNLLLLMIFWELTSISSFLLIGFWSHRQDAREGARMALVITGGGGLALLGGVLLIGRIVGSFDLDVVLAAGDQIRASALYPYALFLVLAGIFTKSAQFPFHFWLPQAMAAPTPVSAYLHSATMVKAGVFLLARLHPALAGTDLFFYTVSGIGALTLLIGAWNAIFQHDLKGLLAYSTISHLGLITMLFGLSKPMAVVAGVFHILNHATFKASLFMAAGIIDHETGTRDMRKLGGLRRLMPFTSALAIIASLAMAGIPLLNGFLSKEMLFAEALDAGGPALMQMAMSIAALLAGVFGVAYSLRFVHDTFFGKGPHDLDRVPHEPPRWMKVPVEILVVICVAVGIAPALTIAPVLHAGAASILGAQMPEYSLSIWHGFNLPLAMSAAGVLGGIALYFGLRRLIDLYAVRNTTPGRDAFHRQLDLLSALANRLTAAIANGSLQRMLLGLVVVAVVAGAAPWLAAPSWPNWPSPQPMPLLGWALWAVMMACAMATLRMYKQRLLAVLLVGGVGLMVAMTFVFLSAPDLALTQLLVEMVTLVLMLLGMNYLPAQSVTERSTLRKYRDAGIALVAGVGLAALAYTAMTLPPNTMAGEMLARSLPEAYGSNVVNVILVDFRGFDTFGEITVFGIAALVVHAMLRRSRMAPEQIMPGPPIKLPVPADLAQIMFPLTLTVSIFMFLRGHNSPGGGFIAGLILAVPLLIQYVIQGTASVESRFGFDYVRCIGIGLLIAVASGSASMLFGVPFLTSGHLDLHLPVIGDVPLASAIGFDTGVYLVVFGGAMLMLSMMGTIKPSRTRTARRGEIDPQKRSALTGEMH
;
A
#
# COMPACT_ATOMS: atom_id res chain seq x y z
N MET A 1 -30.90 -17.15 -12.68
CA MET A 1 -29.57 -16.77 -13.20
C MET A 1 -29.47 -17.23 -14.64
N ILE A 2 -29.02 -16.38 -15.55
CA ILE A 2 -28.80 -16.75 -16.96
C ILE A 2 -27.37 -17.29 -17.07
N PRO A 3 -27.16 -18.62 -17.21
CA PRO A 3 -25.82 -19.22 -17.12
C PRO A 3 -24.87 -18.72 -18.22
N SER A 4 -25.42 -18.37 -19.37
CA SER A 4 -24.66 -17.84 -20.51
C SER A 4 -23.98 -16.50 -20.20
N LEU A 5 -24.58 -15.61 -19.40
CA LEU A 5 -23.96 -14.34 -19.00
C LEU A 5 -22.75 -14.56 -18.08
N ILE A 6 -22.88 -15.48 -17.13
CA ILE A 6 -21.79 -15.84 -16.22
C ILE A 6 -20.65 -16.48 -17.01
N LEU A 7 -20.97 -17.39 -17.93
CA LEU A 7 -19.98 -18.03 -18.79
C LEU A 7 -19.27 -17.01 -19.70
N LEU A 8 -20.02 -16.07 -20.30
CA LEU A 8 -19.48 -15.00 -21.14
C LEU A 8 -18.40 -14.19 -20.40
N LEU A 9 -18.65 -13.85 -19.14
CA LEU A 9 -17.69 -13.15 -18.29
C LEU A 9 -16.52 -14.04 -17.85
N ALA A 10 -16.79 -15.30 -17.49
CA ALA A 10 -15.80 -16.22 -16.95
C ALA A 10 -14.77 -16.70 -18.00
N LEU A 11 -15.17 -16.81 -19.26
CA LEU A 11 -14.35 -17.38 -20.35
C LEU A 11 -12.95 -16.77 -20.48
N PRO A 12 -12.77 -15.43 -20.56
CA PRO A 12 -11.43 -14.86 -20.64
C PRO A 12 -10.57 -15.16 -19.41
N PHE A 13 -11.15 -15.19 -18.20
CA PHE A 13 -10.41 -15.50 -16.98
C PHE A 13 -9.99 -16.97 -16.92
N ILE A 14 -10.90 -17.89 -17.25
CA ILE A 14 -10.59 -19.32 -17.31
C ILE A 14 -9.49 -19.60 -18.33
N LEU A 15 -9.58 -19.00 -19.52
CA LEU A 15 -8.58 -19.19 -20.56
C LEU A 15 -7.27 -18.45 -20.27
N ALA A 16 -7.27 -17.35 -19.51
CA ALA A 16 -6.04 -16.75 -18.99
C ALA A 16 -5.30 -17.73 -18.07
N VAL A 17 -6.02 -18.40 -17.16
CA VAL A 17 -5.47 -19.43 -16.28
C VAL A 17 -4.98 -20.63 -17.10
N ALA A 18 -5.73 -21.08 -18.11
CA ALA A 18 -5.30 -22.16 -18.98
C ALA A 18 -4.00 -21.81 -19.74
N VAL A 19 -3.91 -20.62 -20.34
CA VAL A 19 -2.70 -20.14 -21.02
C VAL A 19 -1.50 -20.08 -20.06
N ALA A 20 -1.72 -19.67 -18.81
CA ALA A 20 -0.67 -19.66 -17.78
C ALA A 20 -0.24 -21.08 -17.36
N ALA A 21 -1.19 -21.99 -17.17
CA ALA A 21 -0.94 -23.39 -16.81
C ALA A 21 -0.17 -24.14 -17.92
N PHE A 22 -0.54 -23.92 -19.18
CA PHE A 22 0.13 -24.51 -20.35
C PHE A 22 1.32 -23.68 -20.85
N SER A 23 2.09 -23.07 -19.95
CA SER A 23 3.24 -22.20 -20.27
C SER A 23 4.37 -22.86 -21.07
N ARG A 24 4.42 -24.20 -21.11
CA ARG A 24 5.41 -24.99 -21.87
C ARG A 24 4.94 -25.38 -23.28
N SER A 25 3.70 -25.07 -23.64
CA SER A 25 3.13 -25.39 -24.95
C SER A 25 3.68 -24.51 -26.08
N SER A 26 3.40 -24.86 -27.33
CA SER A 26 3.79 -24.04 -28.48
C SER A 26 3.10 -22.67 -28.47
N ARG A 27 3.72 -21.68 -29.11
CA ARG A 27 3.14 -20.32 -29.28
C ARG A 27 1.81 -20.35 -30.03
N SER A 28 1.66 -21.27 -30.98
CA SER A 28 0.42 -21.48 -31.73
C SER A 28 -0.69 -21.99 -30.81
N THR A 29 -0.38 -22.97 -29.96
CA THR A 29 -1.31 -23.47 -28.94
C THR A 29 -1.76 -22.36 -28.00
N ALA A 30 -0.83 -21.52 -27.52
CA ALA A 30 -1.18 -20.37 -26.67
C ALA A 30 -2.09 -19.36 -27.38
N ALA A 31 -1.84 -19.07 -28.66
CA ALA A 31 -2.67 -18.18 -29.45
C ALA A 31 -4.08 -18.76 -29.72
N TRP A 32 -4.19 -20.05 -30.02
CA TRP A 32 -5.49 -20.71 -30.18
C TRP A 32 -6.29 -20.77 -28.89
N LEU A 33 -5.64 -21.10 -27.76
CA LEU A 33 -6.26 -21.02 -26.44
C LEU A 33 -6.74 -19.60 -26.12
N ALA A 34 -5.95 -18.58 -26.48
CA ALA A 34 -6.35 -17.20 -26.30
C ALA A 34 -7.46 -16.77 -27.25
N ALA A 35 -7.50 -17.27 -28.48
CA ALA A 35 -8.55 -16.97 -29.46
C ALA A 35 -9.88 -17.66 -29.11
N ALA A 36 -9.84 -18.79 -28.40
CA ALA A 36 -11.04 -19.49 -27.96
C ALA A 36 -11.93 -18.60 -27.05
N ALA A 37 -11.34 -17.72 -26.23
CA ALA A 37 -12.11 -16.83 -25.35
C ALA A 37 -13.03 -15.86 -26.12
N PRO A 38 -12.50 -15.00 -27.03
CA PRO A 38 -13.34 -14.10 -27.78
C PRO A 38 -14.22 -14.82 -28.81
N LEU A 39 -13.77 -15.93 -29.42
CA LEU A 39 -14.60 -16.65 -30.39
C LEU A 39 -15.80 -17.34 -29.73
N ALA A 40 -15.59 -18.06 -28.62
CA ALA A 40 -16.69 -18.66 -27.85
C ALA A 40 -17.58 -17.58 -27.22
N GLY A 41 -16.98 -16.48 -26.75
CA GLY A 41 -17.72 -15.33 -26.25
C GLY A 41 -18.63 -14.70 -27.31
N LEU A 42 -18.16 -14.54 -28.55
CA LEU A 42 -18.99 -14.05 -29.66
C LEU A 42 -20.12 -15.01 -29.99
N ALA A 43 -19.88 -16.33 -29.97
CA ALA A 43 -20.92 -17.32 -30.17
C ALA A 43 -22.01 -17.24 -29.08
N ILE A 44 -21.62 -17.07 -27.81
CA ILE A 44 -22.56 -16.87 -26.71
C ILE A 44 -23.29 -15.52 -26.85
N LEU A 45 -22.59 -14.46 -27.24
CA LEU A 45 -23.23 -13.15 -27.45
C LEU A 45 -24.25 -13.21 -28.59
N ALA A 46 -23.97 -13.98 -29.65
CA ALA A 46 -24.87 -14.19 -30.77
C ALA A 46 -26.17 -14.90 -30.34
N THR A 47 -26.12 -15.87 -29.42
CA THR A 47 -27.34 -16.51 -28.91
C THR A 47 -28.19 -15.59 -28.04
N LEU A 48 -27.59 -14.58 -27.42
CA LEU A 48 -28.28 -13.57 -26.62
C LEU A 48 -28.76 -12.35 -27.44
N THR A 49 -28.31 -12.23 -28.69
CA THR A 49 -28.56 -11.06 -29.53
C THR A 49 -30.05 -10.83 -29.86
N PRO A 50 -30.86 -11.86 -30.19
CA PRO A 50 -32.28 -11.64 -30.51
C PRO A 50 -33.05 -10.91 -29.40
N ALA A 51 -32.92 -11.39 -28.15
CA ALA A 51 -33.56 -10.78 -26.99
C ALA A 51 -33.14 -9.31 -26.78
N VAL A 52 -31.85 -9.00 -26.93
CA VAL A 52 -31.34 -7.63 -26.77
C VAL A 52 -31.83 -6.71 -27.90
N LEU A 53 -31.91 -7.20 -29.13
CA LEU A 53 -32.43 -6.43 -30.28
C LEU A 53 -33.93 -6.18 -30.19
N GLU A 54 -34.67 -7.07 -29.52
CA GLU A 54 -36.09 -6.88 -29.17
C GLU A 54 -36.30 -5.89 -28.00
N GLY A 55 -35.22 -5.40 -27.39
CA GLY A 55 -35.24 -4.41 -26.32
C GLY A 55 -35.21 -5.01 -24.91
N GLU A 56 -35.05 -6.32 -24.76
CA GLU A 56 -34.94 -6.96 -23.45
C GLU A 56 -33.60 -6.66 -22.78
N VAL A 57 -33.63 -6.45 -21.46
CA VAL A 57 -32.43 -6.31 -20.62
C VAL A 57 -32.21 -7.61 -19.86
N LEU A 58 -31.23 -8.39 -20.30
CA LEU A 58 -30.92 -9.69 -19.70
C LEU A 58 -30.14 -9.50 -18.40
N ARG A 59 -30.58 -10.19 -17.33
CA ARG A 59 -29.99 -10.06 -15.98
C ARG A 59 -29.59 -11.41 -15.38
N SER A 60 -28.50 -11.42 -14.64
CA SER A 60 -28.13 -12.51 -13.75
C SER A 60 -27.52 -11.96 -12.47
N SER A 61 -28.20 -12.13 -11.35
CA SER A 61 -27.76 -11.62 -10.05
C SER A 61 -27.51 -12.75 -9.05
N GLY A 62 -26.55 -12.52 -8.15
CA GLY A 62 -26.30 -13.32 -6.97
C GLY A 62 -25.73 -12.42 -5.86
N GLN A 63 -26.02 -12.74 -4.60
CA GLN A 63 -25.50 -11.98 -3.47
C GLN A 63 -23.99 -12.23 -3.30
N TRP A 64 -23.21 -11.17 -3.09
CA TRP A 64 -21.79 -11.30 -2.80
C TRP A 64 -21.41 -10.72 -1.43
N LEU A 65 -21.64 -9.42 -1.23
CA LEU A 65 -21.40 -8.72 0.04
C LEU A 65 -22.58 -7.75 0.31
N PRO A 66 -23.75 -8.29 0.74
CA PRO A 66 -24.97 -7.52 0.88
C PRO A 66 -24.87 -6.41 1.95
N GLN A 67 -23.97 -6.53 2.93
CA GLN A 67 -23.81 -5.53 3.99
C GLN A 67 -23.38 -4.15 3.48
N ILE A 68 -22.73 -4.11 2.31
CA ILE A 68 -22.27 -2.88 1.65
C ILE A 68 -23.06 -2.60 0.35
N GLY A 69 -24.12 -3.36 0.08
CA GLY A 69 -24.90 -3.26 -1.16
C GLY A 69 -24.13 -3.72 -2.41
N LEU A 70 -23.14 -4.60 -2.26
CA LEU A 70 -22.38 -5.19 -3.36
C LEU A 70 -22.97 -6.55 -3.74
N ASP A 71 -23.79 -6.55 -4.78
CA ASP A 71 -24.30 -7.76 -5.41
C ASP A 71 -23.53 -8.07 -6.70
N PHE A 72 -23.35 -9.37 -6.97
CA PHE A 72 -22.79 -9.84 -8.23
C PHE A 72 -23.89 -9.84 -9.29
N THR A 73 -24.25 -8.65 -9.78
CA THR A 73 -25.27 -8.45 -10.81
C THR A 73 -24.62 -8.22 -12.17
N LEU A 74 -24.92 -9.10 -13.12
CA LEU A 74 -24.60 -8.94 -14.54
C LEU A 74 -25.85 -8.47 -15.29
N ARG A 75 -25.68 -7.45 -16.13
CA ARG A 75 -26.73 -6.77 -16.89
C ARG A 75 -26.26 -6.56 -18.33
N LEU A 76 -26.97 -7.17 -19.28
CA LEU A 76 -26.72 -7.04 -20.71
C LEU A 76 -27.91 -6.33 -21.37
N ASP A 77 -27.74 -5.03 -21.62
CA ASP A 77 -28.62 -4.21 -22.46
C ASP A 77 -27.94 -3.87 -23.79
N GLY A 78 -28.61 -3.09 -24.65
CA GLY A 78 -28.08 -2.73 -25.99
C GLY A 78 -26.69 -2.07 -25.97
N LEU A 79 -26.43 -1.14 -25.04
CA LEU A 79 -25.11 -0.53 -24.87
C LEU A 79 -24.06 -1.55 -24.42
N ALA A 80 -24.38 -2.40 -23.43
CA ALA A 80 -23.47 -3.44 -22.97
C ALA A 80 -23.18 -4.47 -24.06
N TRP A 81 -24.20 -4.88 -24.82
CA TRP A 81 -24.07 -5.82 -25.93
C TRP A 81 -23.19 -5.26 -27.04
N MET A 82 -23.38 -4.00 -27.42
CA MET A 82 -22.55 -3.31 -28.41
C MET A 82 -21.07 -3.29 -27.98
N PHE A 83 -20.81 -2.94 -26.71
CA PHE A 83 -19.45 -2.92 -26.17
C PHE A 83 -18.84 -4.32 -26.01
N ALA A 84 -19.62 -5.30 -25.56
CA ALA A 84 -19.17 -6.69 -25.49
C ALA A 84 -18.78 -7.21 -26.89
N GLY A 85 -19.59 -6.90 -27.91
CA GLY A 85 -19.27 -7.20 -29.31
C GLY A 85 -17.97 -6.57 -29.78
N MET A 86 -17.72 -5.28 -29.46
CA MET A 86 -16.45 -4.62 -29.76
C MET A 86 -15.26 -5.26 -29.03
N VAL A 87 -15.38 -5.52 -27.73
CA VAL A 87 -14.34 -6.12 -26.89
C VAL A 87 -13.96 -7.50 -27.44
N LEU A 88 -14.94 -8.36 -27.71
CA LEU A 88 -14.70 -9.72 -28.19
C LEU A 88 -14.28 -9.74 -29.66
N GLY A 89 -14.96 -9.00 -30.53
CA GLY A 89 -14.69 -8.94 -31.97
C GLY A 89 -13.29 -8.42 -32.28
N ILE A 90 -12.95 -7.22 -31.80
CA ILE A 90 -11.62 -6.65 -32.00
C ILE A 90 -10.59 -7.46 -31.19
N GLY A 91 -10.97 -8.02 -30.04
CA GLY A 91 -10.13 -8.93 -29.25
C GLY A 91 -9.68 -10.16 -30.04
N ALA A 92 -10.59 -10.84 -30.75
CA ALA A 92 -10.26 -11.98 -31.62
C ALA A 92 -9.27 -11.59 -32.73
N LEU A 93 -9.52 -10.46 -33.40
CA LEU A 93 -8.65 -9.93 -34.44
C LEU A 93 -7.26 -9.57 -33.91
N VAL A 94 -7.19 -8.98 -32.70
CA VAL A 94 -5.92 -8.63 -32.04
C VAL A 94 -5.16 -9.89 -31.62
N VAL A 95 -5.81 -10.94 -31.14
CA VAL A 95 -5.14 -12.21 -30.81
C VAL A 95 -4.50 -12.81 -32.06
N LEU A 96 -5.24 -12.86 -33.18
CA LEU A 96 -4.72 -13.31 -34.46
C LEU A 96 -3.53 -12.47 -34.92
N TYR A 97 -3.67 -11.14 -34.88
CA TYR A 97 -2.59 -10.21 -35.22
C TYR A 97 -1.34 -10.39 -34.33
N ALA A 98 -1.54 -10.53 -33.02
CA ALA A 98 -0.46 -10.66 -32.04
C ALA A 98 0.37 -11.94 -32.24
N HIS A 99 -0.26 -13.03 -32.71
CA HIS A 99 0.44 -14.28 -33.00
C HIS A 99 1.57 -14.09 -34.02
N TYR A 100 1.33 -13.29 -35.06
CA TYR A 100 2.30 -12.99 -36.11
C TYR A 100 3.21 -11.80 -35.79
N TYR A 101 2.75 -10.85 -34.98
CA TYR A 101 3.53 -9.66 -34.61
C TYR A 101 4.63 -9.93 -33.57
N LEU A 102 4.39 -10.81 -32.58
CA LEU A 102 5.34 -11.02 -31.49
C LEU A 102 6.59 -11.78 -31.97
N SER A 103 7.77 -11.32 -31.55
CA SER A 103 9.03 -11.97 -31.90
C SER A 103 9.19 -13.32 -31.20
N PRO A 104 10.03 -14.25 -31.71
CA PRO A 104 10.31 -15.52 -31.04
C PRO A 104 10.87 -15.39 -29.63
N GLN A 105 11.56 -14.28 -29.33
CA GLN A 105 12.17 -13.99 -28.02
C GLN A 105 11.13 -13.50 -26.99
N ASP A 106 9.98 -12.99 -27.46
CA ASP A 106 8.93 -12.52 -26.58
C ASP A 106 8.20 -13.67 -25.88
N LYS A 107 7.85 -13.47 -24.61
CA LYS A 107 7.08 -14.42 -23.80
C LYS A 107 5.59 -14.37 -24.18
N ALA A 108 5.22 -15.06 -25.26
CA ALA A 108 3.86 -15.06 -25.83
C ALA A 108 2.77 -15.49 -24.82
N HIS A 109 2.98 -16.54 -24.02
CA HIS A 109 1.99 -16.97 -23.01
C HIS A 109 1.68 -15.90 -21.99
N ARG A 110 2.70 -15.17 -21.51
CA ARG A 110 2.54 -14.05 -20.60
C ARG A 110 1.74 -12.92 -21.25
N PHE A 111 2.03 -12.63 -22.51
CA PHE A 111 1.30 -11.63 -23.29
C PHE A 111 -0.19 -11.98 -23.39
N PHE A 112 -0.51 -13.19 -23.85
CA PHE A 112 -1.89 -13.63 -24.03
C PHE A 112 -2.64 -13.73 -22.69
N CYS A 113 -2.00 -14.20 -21.62
CA CYS A 113 -2.59 -14.20 -20.28
C CYS A 113 -2.99 -12.78 -19.84
N TYR A 114 -2.10 -11.79 -20.00
CA TYR A 114 -2.41 -10.40 -19.66
C TYR A 114 -3.51 -9.81 -20.56
N LEU A 115 -3.50 -10.15 -21.85
CA LEU A 115 -4.52 -9.70 -22.80
C LEU A 115 -5.91 -10.26 -22.45
N LEU A 116 -5.99 -11.54 -22.07
CA LEU A 116 -7.22 -12.20 -21.65
C LEU A 116 -7.73 -11.68 -20.30
N LEU A 117 -6.82 -11.44 -19.34
CA LEU A 117 -7.17 -10.79 -18.07
C LEU A 117 -7.80 -9.42 -18.32
N PHE A 118 -7.20 -8.63 -19.21
CA PHE A 118 -7.72 -7.33 -19.61
C PHE A 118 -9.07 -7.45 -20.35
N MET A 119 -9.22 -8.44 -21.24
CA MET A 119 -10.50 -8.73 -21.92
C MET A 119 -11.61 -9.07 -20.94
N GLY A 120 -11.35 -9.97 -19.98
CA GLY A 120 -12.31 -10.31 -18.92
C GLY A 120 -12.66 -9.11 -18.05
N ALA A 121 -11.67 -8.29 -17.70
CA ALA A 121 -11.89 -7.06 -16.93
C ALA A 121 -12.78 -6.06 -17.69
N MET A 122 -12.54 -5.86 -18.98
CA MET A 122 -13.36 -4.99 -19.82
C MET A 122 -14.78 -5.51 -19.98
N LEU A 123 -14.97 -6.82 -20.21
CA LEU A 123 -16.30 -7.43 -20.24
C LEU A 123 -17.02 -7.27 -18.89
N GLY A 124 -16.35 -7.55 -17.79
CA GLY A 124 -16.93 -7.40 -16.45
C GLY A 124 -17.40 -5.97 -16.19
N MET A 125 -16.58 -4.98 -16.56
CA MET A 125 -16.95 -3.57 -16.42
C MET A 125 -18.18 -3.21 -17.26
N VAL A 126 -18.26 -3.71 -18.51
CA VAL A 126 -19.38 -3.44 -19.42
C VAL A 126 -20.67 -4.15 -18.99
N LEU A 127 -20.56 -5.37 -18.47
CA LEU A 127 -21.67 -6.22 -18.04
C LEU A 127 -22.11 -5.96 -16.59
N SER A 128 -21.44 -5.07 -15.85
CA SER A 128 -21.76 -4.83 -14.44
C SER A 128 -23.11 -4.12 -14.29
N GLY A 129 -24.03 -4.75 -13.55
CA GLY A 129 -25.31 -4.17 -13.13
C GLY A 129 -25.28 -3.53 -11.73
N ASN A 130 -24.13 -3.50 -11.08
CA ASN A 130 -23.91 -2.83 -9.80
C ASN A 130 -22.68 -1.90 -9.89
N LEU A 131 -22.76 -0.67 -9.37
CA LEU A 131 -21.69 0.31 -9.49
C LEU A 131 -20.41 -0.06 -8.74
N LEU A 132 -20.51 -0.76 -7.61
CA LEU A 132 -19.35 -1.26 -6.87
C LEU A 132 -18.68 -2.41 -7.62
N LEU A 133 -19.46 -3.29 -8.25
CA LEU A 133 -18.93 -4.34 -9.12
C LEU A 133 -18.23 -3.74 -10.34
N LEU A 134 -18.84 -2.72 -10.95
CA LEU A 134 -18.24 -1.95 -12.05
C LEU A 134 -16.88 -1.37 -11.63
N MET A 135 -16.79 -0.82 -10.42
CA MET A 135 -15.54 -0.29 -9.85
C MET A 135 -14.44 -1.34 -9.71
N ILE A 136 -14.79 -2.57 -9.31
CA ILE A 136 -13.82 -3.67 -9.20
C ILE A 136 -13.24 -4.01 -10.57
N PHE A 137 -14.10 -4.16 -11.58
CA PHE A 137 -13.64 -4.42 -12.94
C PHE A 137 -12.94 -3.21 -13.56
N TRP A 138 -13.34 -1.99 -13.21
CA TRP A 138 -12.66 -0.76 -13.60
C TRP A 138 -11.19 -0.76 -13.15
N GLU A 139 -10.92 -1.11 -11.89
CA GLU A 139 -9.53 -1.22 -11.41
C GLU A 139 -8.81 -2.42 -11.99
N LEU A 140 -9.50 -3.54 -12.20
CA LEU A 140 -8.90 -4.69 -12.87
C LEU A 140 -8.42 -4.35 -14.29
N THR A 141 -9.13 -3.47 -15.01
CA THR A 141 -8.63 -2.93 -16.29
C THR A 141 -7.41 -2.03 -16.10
N SER A 142 -7.32 -1.22 -15.03
CA SER A 142 -6.13 -0.42 -14.70
C SER A 142 -4.92 -1.32 -14.50
N ILE A 143 -5.04 -2.34 -13.65
CA ILE A 143 -3.95 -3.25 -13.29
C ILE A 143 -3.50 -4.08 -14.50
N SER A 144 -4.44 -4.66 -15.24
CA SER A 144 -4.11 -5.46 -16.42
C SER A 144 -3.50 -4.61 -17.55
N SER A 145 -3.96 -3.37 -17.74
CA SER A 145 -3.34 -2.42 -18.69
C SER A 145 -1.92 -2.03 -18.28
N PHE A 146 -1.65 -1.83 -16.98
CA PHE A 146 -0.31 -1.58 -16.47
C PHE A 146 0.66 -2.73 -16.82
N LEU A 147 0.22 -3.98 -16.67
CA LEU A 147 1.00 -5.16 -17.03
C LEU A 147 1.26 -5.26 -18.54
N LEU A 148 0.28 -4.87 -19.37
CA LEU A 148 0.41 -4.87 -20.83
C LEU A 148 1.32 -3.74 -21.34
N ILE A 149 1.22 -2.54 -20.78
CA ILE A 149 2.09 -1.40 -21.12
C ILE A 149 3.53 -1.70 -20.68
N GLY A 150 3.70 -2.27 -19.49
CA GLY A 150 4.99 -2.68 -18.93
C GLY A 150 5.52 -4.03 -19.44
N PHE A 151 4.98 -4.57 -20.55
CA PHE A 151 5.33 -5.91 -21.03
C PHE A 151 6.83 -6.10 -21.27
N TRP A 152 7.48 -5.10 -21.90
CA TRP A 152 8.93 -5.04 -22.07
C TRP A 152 9.60 -4.34 -20.88
N SER A 153 9.47 -4.94 -19.69
CA SER A 153 9.92 -4.37 -18.41
C SER A 153 11.41 -4.02 -18.34
N HIS A 154 12.24 -4.55 -19.23
CA HIS A 154 13.66 -4.20 -19.31
C HIS A 154 13.89 -2.77 -19.84
N ARG A 155 12.98 -2.23 -20.65
CA ARG A 155 13.06 -0.87 -21.18
C ARG A 155 12.57 0.16 -20.16
N GLN A 156 13.30 1.27 -20.02
CA GLN A 156 12.95 2.32 -19.07
C GLN A 156 11.67 3.06 -19.46
N ASP A 157 11.50 3.38 -20.74
CA ASP A 157 10.31 4.05 -21.27
C ASP A 157 9.02 3.26 -21.03
N ALA A 158 9.05 1.93 -21.23
CA ALA A 158 7.92 1.05 -20.92
C ALA A 158 7.56 1.06 -19.42
N ARG A 159 8.56 1.03 -18.52
CA ARG A 159 8.33 1.10 -17.07
C ARG A 159 7.80 2.45 -16.62
N GLU A 160 8.28 3.55 -17.20
CA GLU A 160 7.80 4.90 -16.90
C GLU A 160 6.39 5.12 -17.42
N GLY A 161 6.12 4.75 -18.68
CA GLY A 161 4.80 4.84 -19.29
C GLY A 161 3.76 4.03 -18.52
N ALA A 162 4.08 2.79 -18.13
CA ALA A 162 3.20 1.95 -17.32
C ALA A 162 2.90 2.60 -15.96
N ARG A 163 3.93 3.06 -15.23
CA ARG A 163 3.74 3.71 -13.92
C ARG A 163 2.89 4.96 -14.01
N MET A 164 3.15 5.82 -15.00
CA MET A 164 2.36 7.03 -15.20
C MET A 164 0.90 6.71 -15.53
N ALA A 165 0.66 5.75 -16.44
CA ALA A 165 -0.70 5.32 -16.76
C ALA A 165 -1.44 4.78 -15.53
N LEU A 166 -0.78 3.97 -14.69
CA LEU A 166 -1.39 3.43 -13.47
C LEU A 166 -1.69 4.52 -12.44
N VAL A 167 -0.78 5.46 -12.20
CA VAL A 167 -0.99 6.55 -11.22
C VAL A 167 -2.15 7.45 -11.66
N ILE A 168 -2.21 7.83 -12.94
CA ILE A 168 -3.28 8.71 -13.44
C ILE A 168 -4.63 7.97 -13.47
N THR A 169 -4.68 6.77 -14.03
CA THR A 169 -5.95 6.03 -14.17
C THR A 169 -6.43 5.41 -12.87
N GLY A 170 -5.53 4.94 -12.00
CA GLY A 170 -5.85 4.45 -10.67
C GLY A 170 -6.23 5.57 -9.71
N GLY A 171 -5.54 6.73 -9.76
CA GLY A 171 -5.95 7.91 -9.01
C GLY A 171 -7.35 8.40 -9.41
N GLY A 172 -7.64 8.40 -10.72
CA GLY A 172 -8.97 8.69 -11.23
C GLY A 172 -10.02 7.64 -10.87
N GLY A 173 -9.67 6.36 -10.81
CA GLY A 173 -10.57 5.32 -10.34
C GLY A 173 -10.88 5.42 -8.84
N LEU A 174 -9.92 5.83 -8.00
CA LEU A 174 -10.20 6.19 -6.60
C LEU A 174 -11.15 7.39 -6.48
N ALA A 175 -11.01 8.40 -7.36
CA ALA A 175 -11.98 9.49 -7.43
C ALA A 175 -13.37 9.00 -7.85
N LEU A 176 -13.45 8.12 -8.86
CA LEU A 176 -14.70 7.48 -9.28
C LEU A 176 -15.36 6.71 -8.14
N LEU A 177 -14.59 5.97 -7.32
CA LEU A 177 -15.11 5.30 -6.13
C LEU A 177 -15.79 6.28 -5.19
N GLY A 178 -15.15 7.43 -4.91
CA GLY A 178 -15.76 8.50 -4.13
C GLY A 178 -17.08 9.00 -4.73
N GLY A 179 -17.13 9.18 -6.05
CA GLY A 179 -18.34 9.55 -6.77
C GLY A 179 -19.46 8.51 -6.68
N VAL A 180 -19.12 7.22 -6.86
CA VAL A 180 -20.04 6.09 -6.73
C VAL A 180 -20.61 6.01 -5.31
N LEU A 181 -19.78 6.16 -4.28
CA LEU A 181 -20.22 6.15 -2.88
C LEU A 181 -21.17 7.32 -2.57
N LEU A 182 -20.93 8.51 -3.15
CA LEU A 182 -21.86 9.65 -3.02
C LEU A 182 -23.18 9.38 -3.74
N ILE A 183 -23.15 8.84 -4.96
CA ILE A 183 -24.38 8.44 -5.68
C ILE A 183 -25.16 7.41 -4.86
N GLY A 184 -24.49 6.38 -4.35
CA GLY A 184 -25.12 5.36 -3.49
C GLY A 184 -25.71 5.95 -2.22
N ARG A 185 -25.10 6.98 -1.62
CA ARG A 185 -25.66 7.71 -0.48
C ARG A 185 -26.90 8.53 -0.85
N ILE A 186 -26.94 9.13 -2.04
CA ILE A 186 -28.08 9.93 -2.52
C ILE A 186 -29.26 9.01 -2.84
N VAL A 187 -29.02 7.91 -3.56
CA VAL A 187 -30.04 7.00 -4.09
C VAL A 187 -30.45 5.94 -3.06
N GLY A 188 -29.55 5.54 -2.15
CA GLY A 188 -29.75 4.45 -1.21
C GLY A 188 -29.48 3.05 -1.79
N SER A 189 -28.95 2.96 -3.01
CA SER A 189 -28.62 1.69 -3.69
C SER A 189 -27.44 1.87 -4.65
N PHE A 190 -26.71 0.77 -4.88
CA PHE A 190 -25.67 0.67 -5.92
C PHE A 190 -26.12 -0.13 -7.14
N ASP A 191 -27.37 -0.63 -7.15
CA ASP A 191 -27.97 -1.27 -8.31
C ASP A 191 -28.14 -0.25 -9.44
N LEU A 192 -27.67 -0.60 -10.63
CA LEU A 192 -27.59 0.33 -11.75
C LEU A 192 -28.97 0.75 -12.26
N ASP A 193 -29.96 -0.14 -12.26
CA ASP A 193 -31.30 0.22 -12.74
C ASP A 193 -31.98 1.21 -11.78
N VAL A 194 -31.77 1.04 -10.47
CA VAL A 194 -32.24 1.99 -9.44
C VAL A 194 -31.54 3.34 -9.59
N VAL A 195 -30.23 3.36 -9.81
CA VAL A 195 -29.45 4.60 -10.00
C VAL A 195 -29.91 5.35 -11.25
N LEU A 196 -30.11 4.66 -12.37
CA LEU A 196 -30.53 5.29 -13.63
C LEU A 196 -31.95 5.86 -13.54
N ALA A 197 -32.85 5.19 -12.81
CA ALA A 197 -34.19 5.70 -12.53
C ALA A 197 -34.19 6.92 -11.58
N ALA A 198 -33.19 7.05 -10.71
CA ALA A 198 -33.08 8.12 -9.72
C ALA A 198 -32.41 9.41 -10.26
N GLY A 199 -32.34 9.62 -11.58
CA GLY A 199 -31.65 10.77 -12.19
C GLY A 199 -32.11 12.14 -11.68
N ASP A 200 -33.42 12.35 -11.50
CA ASP A 200 -33.96 13.60 -10.94
C ASP A 200 -33.52 13.83 -9.49
N GLN A 201 -33.57 12.77 -8.67
CA GLN A 201 -33.12 12.81 -7.28
C GLN A 201 -31.62 13.11 -7.17
N ILE A 202 -30.80 12.52 -8.04
CA ILE A 202 -29.37 12.77 -8.09
C ILE A 202 -29.10 14.24 -8.42
N ARG A 203 -29.72 14.77 -9.48
CA ARG A 203 -29.52 16.16 -9.95
C ARG A 203 -30.03 17.21 -8.97
N ALA A 204 -31.09 16.90 -8.22
CA ALA A 204 -31.65 17.79 -7.20
C ALA A 204 -30.84 17.82 -5.88
N SER A 205 -29.93 16.87 -5.66
CA SER A 205 -29.16 16.78 -4.41
C SER A 205 -28.08 17.85 -4.30
N ALA A 206 -27.88 18.40 -3.09
CA ALA A 206 -26.77 19.30 -2.79
C ALA A 206 -25.38 18.63 -2.97
N LEU A 207 -25.33 17.29 -2.95
CA LEU A 207 -24.10 16.52 -3.16
C LEU A 207 -23.78 16.30 -4.66
N TYR A 208 -24.70 16.66 -5.57
CA TYR A 208 -24.56 16.45 -7.00
C TYR A 208 -23.25 17.00 -7.60
N PRO A 209 -22.82 18.25 -7.33
CA PRO A 209 -21.60 18.77 -7.94
C PRO A 209 -20.37 17.93 -7.58
N TYR A 210 -20.26 17.50 -6.32
CA TYR A 210 -19.15 16.66 -5.86
C TYR A 210 -19.18 15.27 -6.48
N ALA A 211 -20.36 14.64 -6.52
CA ALA A 211 -20.54 13.34 -7.17
C ALA A 211 -20.19 13.43 -8.67
N LEU A 212 -20.67 14.47 -9.36
CA LEU A 212 -20.40 14.72 -10.77
C LEU A 212 -18.90 14.89 -11.02
N PHE A 213 -18.22 15.79 -10.31
CA PHE A 213 -16.78 16.01 -10.54
C PHE A 213 -15.93 14.78 -10.24
N LEU A 214 -16.27 14.01 -9.20
CA LEU A 214 -15.56 12.77 -8.86
C LEU A 214 -15.77 11.67 -9.90
N VAL A 215 -17.00 11.48 -10.39
CA VAL A 215 -17.30 10.54 -11.48
C VAL A 215 -16.61 10.99 -12.78
N LEU A 216 -16.72 12.27 -13.12
CA LEU A 216 -16.08 12.84 -14.30
C LEU A 216 -14.55 12.75 -14.22
N ALA A 217 -13.93 12.91 -13.05
CA ALA A 217 -12.48 12.72 -12.88
C ALA A 217 -12.06 11.28 -13.26
N GLY A 218 -12.83 10.27 -12.85
CA GLY A 218 -12.63 8.89 -13.29
C GLY A 218 -12.79 8.72 -14.80
N ILE A 219 -13.89 9.23 -15.36
CA ILE A 219 -14.17 9.17 -16.80
C ILE A 219 -13.04 9.82 -17.60
N PHE A 220 -12.65 11.04 -17.24
CA PHE A 220 -11.67 11.87 -17.96
C PHE A 220 -10.24 11.32 -17.87
N THR A 221 -9.84 10.78 -16.72
CA THR A 221 -8.52 10.13 -16.59
C THR A 221 -8.42 8.90 -17.49
N LYS A 222 -9.43 8.03 -17.52
CA LYS A 222 -9.42 6.79 -18.31
C LYS A 222 -9.58 7.02 -19.81
N SER A 223 -10.36 8.02 -20.21
CA SER A 223 -10.56 8.43 -21.61
C SER A 223 -9.55 9.49 -22.10
N ALA A 224 -8.48 9.73 -21.34
CA ALA A 224 -7.39 10.63 -21.69
C ALA A 224 -7.87 12.04 -22.08
N GLN A 225 -8.84 12.61 -21.35
CA GLN A 225 -9.29 13.98 -21.54
C GLN A 225 -8.32 14.98 -20.91
N PHE A 226 -8.42 16.25 -21.30
CA PHE A 226 -7.69 17.33 -20.64
C PHE A 226 -8.11 17.46 -19.16
N PRO A 227 -7.16 17.64 -18.21
CA PRO A 227 -5.71 17.78 -18.38
C PRO A 227 -4.92 16.47 -18.34
N PHE A 228 -5.56 15.31 -18.22
CA PHE A 228 -4.95 13.99 -18.00
C PHE A 228 -4.46 13.27 -19.27
N HIS A 229 -4.67 13.82 -20.45
CA HIS A 229 -4.37 13.18 -21.74
C HIS A 229 -2.91 12.70 -21.94
N PHE A 230 -1.95 13.26 -21.18
CA PHE A 230 -0.51 13.02 -21.37
C PHE A 230 -0.03 11.62 -20.96
N TRP A 231 -0.84 10.74 -20.39
CA TRP A 231 -0.39 9.36 -20.13
C TRP A 231 -0.48 8.49 -21.39
N LEU A 232 -1.42 8.80 -22.29
CA LEU A 232 -1.73 7.96 -23.45
C LEU A 232 -0.57 7.88 -24.47
N PRO A 233 0.09 8.99 -24.87
CA PRO A 233 1.21 8.91 -25.81
C PRO A 233 2.38 8.08 -25.27
N GLN A 234 2.59 8.08 -23.95
CA GLN A 234 3.66 7.37 -23.28
C GLN A 234 3.32 5.89 -23.09
N ALA A 235 2.04 5.53 -23.09
CA ALA A 235 1.59 4.14 -23.17
C ALA A 235 1.93 3.48 -24.52
N MET A 236 2.30 4.24 -25.56
CA MET A 236 2.72 3.72 -26.88
C MET A 236 4.08 2.98 -26.88
N ALA A 237 4.74 2.88 -25.72
CA ALA A 237 5.85 1.95 -25.50
C ALA A 237 5.40 0.47 -25.53
N ALA A 238 4.09 0.22 -25.35
CA ALA A 238 3.52 -1.12 -25.41
C ALA A 238 3.64 -1.77 -26.80
N PRO A 239 3.62 -3.11 -26.89
CA PRO A 239 3.50 -3.83 -28.16
C PRO A 239 2.27 -3.35 -28.95
N THR A 240 2.38 -3.28 -30.29
CA THR A 240 1.29 -2.73 -31.11
C THR A 240 -0.07 -3.43 -30.96
N PRO A 241 -0.16 -4.75 -30.78
CA PRO A 241 -1.47 -5.40 -30.55
C PRO A 241 -2.15 -4.87 -29.28
N VAL A 242 -1.38 -4.51 -28.24
CA VAL A 242 -1.90 -3.85 -27.03
C VAL A 242 -2.45 -2.48 -27.38
N SER A 243 -1.68 -1.67 -28.11
CA SER A 243 -2.13 -0.32 -28.51
C SER A 243 -3.41 -0.37 -29.36
N ALA A 244 -3.46 -1.30 -30.33
CA ALA A 244 -4.64 -1.53 -31.15
C ALA A 244 -5.87 -1.88 -30.31
N TYR A 245 -5.71 -2.72 -29.28
CA TYR A 245 -6.83 -3.12 -28.45
C TYR A 245 -7.25 -2.06 -27.43
N LEU A 246 -6.32 -1.59 -26.59
CA LEU A 246 -6.55 -0.67 -25.48
C LEU A 246 -7.00 0.70 -25.97
N HIS A 247 -6.39 1.21 -27.04
CA HIS A 247 -6.60 2.59 -27.48
C HIS A 247 -7.60 2.72 -28.63
N SER A 248 -8.02 1.60 -29.23
CA SER A 248 -9.08 1.65 -30.26
C SER A 248 -10.43 1.22 -29.71
N ALA A 249 -10.51 0.12 -28.96
CA ALA A 249 -11.79 -0.56 -28.70
C ALA A 249 -12.19 -0.63 -27.22
N THR A 250 -11.23 -0.50 -26.29
CA THR A 250 -11.46 -0.96 -24.90
C THR A 250 -11.10 0.07 -23.83
N MET A 251 -9.84 0.15 -23.38
CA MET A 251 -9.44 0.91 -22.19
C MET A 251 -9.86 2.37 -22.26
N VAL A 252 -9.51 3.05 -23.34
CA VAL A 252 -9.83 4.47 -23.50
C VAL A 252 -11.32 4.72 -23.71
N LYS A 253 -12.04 3.69 -24.15
CA LYS A 253 -13.49 3.71 -24.30
C LYS A 253 -14.23 3.41 -23.01
N ALA A 254 -13.58 2.88 -21.97
CA ALA A 254 -14.19 2.64 -20.66
C ALA A 254 -14.75 3.93 -20.05
N GLY A 255 -14.01 5.05 -20.18
CA GLY A 255 -14.49 6.36 -19.73
C GLY A 255 -15.75 6.80 -20.46
N VAL A 256 -15.75 6.78 -21.81
CA VAL A 256 -16.93 7.20 -22.58
C VAL A 256 -18.09 6.20 -22.49
N PHE A 257 -17.81 4.91 -22.25
CA PHE A 257 -18.83 3.92 -21.91
C PHE A 257 -19.53 4.31 -20.60
N LEU A 258 -18.76 4.63 -19.55
CA LEU A 258 -19.33 5.03 -18.27
C LEU A 258 -20.06 6.37 -18.37
N LEU A 259 -19.55 7.31 -19.17
CA LEU A 259 -20.23 8.56 -19.50
C LEU A 259 -21.58 8.30 -20.17
N ALA A 260 -21.61 7.43 -21.18
CA ALA A 260 -22.83 7.02 -21.86
C ALA A 260 -23.79 6.28 -20.91
N ARG A 261 -23.25 5.40 -20.06
CA ARG A 261 -24.01 4.57 -19.13
C ARG A 261 -24.72 5.42 -18.08
N LEU A 262 -24.03 6.40 -17.49
CA LEU A 262 -24.57 7.28 -16.46
C LEU A 262 -25.20 8.55 -17.02
N HIS A 263 -25.23 8.72 -18.35
CA HIS A 263 -25.85 9.87 -19.01
C HIS A 263 -27.29 10.12 -18.53
N PRO A 264 -28.18 9.10 -18.42
CA PRO A 264 -29.55 9.32 -17.97
C PRO A 264 -29.65 9.86 -16.53
N ALA A 265 -28.67 9.52 -15.68
CA ALA A 265 -28.64 9.92 -14.28
C ALA A 265 -27.95 11.27 -14.04
N LEU A 266 -26.95 11.63 -14.86
CA LEU A 266 -26.06 12.77 -14.64
C LEU A 266 -26.24 13.92 -15.63
N ALA A 267 -26.77 13.69 -16.83
CA ALA A 267 -26.88 14.74 -17.84
C ALA A 267 -28.08 15.68 -17.60
N GLY A 268 -28.20 16.74 -18.40
CA GLY A 268 -29.36 17.65 -18.36
C GLY A 268 -29.26 18.79 -17.34
N THR A 269 -28.09 19.03 -16.76
CA THR A 269 -27.81 20.25 -15.99
C THR A 269 -26.76 21.12 -16.69
N ASP A 270 -26.81 22.43 -16.45
CA ASP A 270 -25.83 23.38 -16.99
C ASP A 270 -24.39 23.00 -16.60
N LEU A 271 -24.21 22.55 -15.36
CA LEU A 271 -22.89 22.13 -14.85
C LEU A 271 -22.34 20.95 -15.68
N PHE A 272 -23.18 19.96 -16.00
CA PHE A 272 -22.79 18.85 -16.86
C PHE A 272 -22.48 19.33 -18.28
N PHE A 273 -23.39 20.12 -18.86
CA PHE A 273 -23.27 20.64 -20.22
C PHE A 273 -21.95 21.39 -20.41
N TYR A 274 -21.67 22.42 -19.59
CA TYR A 274 -20.46 23.23 -19.75
C TYR A 274 -19.17 22.45 -19.45
N THR A 275 -19.18 21.59 -18.45
CA THR A 275 -17.98 20.82 -18.07
C THR A 275 -17.63 19.79 -19.12
N VAL A 276 -18.59 18.95 -19.54
CA VAL A 276 -18.35 17.82 -20.43
C VAL A 276 -18.12 18.29 -21.86
N SER A 277 -18.94 19.23 -22.37
CA SER A 277 -18.74 19.78 -23.73
C SER A 277 -17.46 20.60 -23.84
N GLY A 278 -17.16 21.45 -22.84
CA GLY A 278 -15.95 22.27 -22.81
C GLY A 278 -14.67 21.45 -22.73
N ILE A 279 -14.62 20.46 -21.83
CA ILE A 279 -13.45 19.56 -21.71
C ILE A 279 -13.33 18.67 -22.96
N GLY A 280 -14.44 18.19 -23.52
CA GLY A 280 -14.46 17.43 -24.76
C GLY A 280 -13.89 18.25 -25.93
N ALA A 281 -14.36 19.48 -26.13
CA ALA A 281 -13.88 20.39 -27.17
C ALA A 281 -12.40 20.76 -27.00
N LEU A 282 -11.96 21.03 -25.76
CA LEU A 282 -10.56 21.34 -25.49
C LEU A 282 -9.65 20.13 -25.78
N THR A 283 -10.07 18.93 -25.36
CA THR A 283 -9.36 17.68 -25.63
C THR A 283 -9.30 17.39 -27.13
N LEU A 284 -10.42 17.59 -27.83
CA LEU A 284 -10.57 17.44 -29.28
C LEU A 284 -9.51 18.26 -30.02
N LEU A 285 -9.40 19.55 -29.70
CA LEU A 285 -8.48 20.49 -30.33
C LEU A 285 -7.02 20.24 -29.95
N ILE A 286 -6.72 20.07 -28.66
CA ILE A 286 -5.36 19.80 -28.17
C ILE A 286 -4.83 18.49 -28.76
N GLY A 287 -5.67 17.44 -28.81
CA GLY A 287 -5.33 16.17 -29.42
C GLY A 287 -5.00 16.32 -30.90
N ALA A 288 -5.87 16.98 -31.67
CA ALA A 288 -5.69 17.14 -33.11
C ALA A 288 -4.47 18.00 -33.45
N TRP A 289 -4.27 19.11 -32.74
CA TRP A 289 -3.12 19.99 -32.93
C TRP A 289 -1.80 19.28 -32.66
N ASN A 290 -1.68 18.59 -31.52
CA ASN A 290 -0.46 17.87 -31.18
C ASN A 290 -0.16 16.69 -32.11
N ALA A 291 -1.19 16.04 -32.65
CA ALA A 291 -1.02 14.96 -33.63
C ALA A 291 -0.28 15.44 -34.89
N ILE A 292 -0.51 16.68 -35.33
CA ILE A 292 0.13 17.26 -36.52
C ILE A 292 1.64 17.33 -36.37
N PHE A 293 2.19 17.41 -35.16
CA PHE A 293 3.62 17.57 -34.88
C PHE A 293 4.32 16.30 -34.38
N GLN A 294 3.60 15.16 -34.28
CA GLN A 294 4.22 13.89 -33.90
C GLN A 294 5.06 13.32 -35.03
N HIS A 295 6.24 12.76 -34.73
CA HIS A 295 7.09 12.09 -35.74
C HIS A 295 6.90 10.57 -35.75
N ASP A 296 6.41 10.03 -34.64
CA ASP A 296 6.15 8.60 -34.43
C ASP A 296 4.74 8.22 -34.90
N LEU A 297 4.61 7.15 -35.69
CA LEU A 297 3.30 6.68 -36.17
C LEU A 297 2.33 6.38 -35.02
N LYS A 298 2.77 5.65 -33.99
CA LYS A 298 1.91 5.35 -32.82
C LYS A 298 1.64 6.60 -32.00
N GLY A 299 2.63 7.49 -31.87
CA GLY A 299 2.46 8.79 -31.22
C GLY A 299 1.37 9.64 -31.88
N LEU A 300 1.38 9.76 -33.20
CA LEU A 300 0.33 10.44 -33.97
C LEU A 300 -1.04 9.76 -33.76
N LEU A 301 -1.08 8.42 -33.82
CA LEU A 301 -2.30 7.66 -33.58
C LEU A 301 -2.84 7.82 -32.14
N ALA A 302 -1.98 7.99 -31.14
CA ALA A 302 -2.36 8.28 -29.77
C ALA A 302 -3.03 9.65 -29.63
N TYR A 303 -2.43 10.70 -30.21
CA TYR A 303 -3.00 12.04 -30.16
C TYR A 303 -4.28 12.18 -30.99
N SER A 304 -4.37 11.49 -32.13
CA SER A 304 -5.65 11.40 -32.85
C SER A 304 -6.70 10.64 -32.04
N THR A 305 -6.33 9.59 -31.29
CA THR A 305 -7.25 8.91 -30.37
C THR A 305 -7.77 9.85 -29.27
N ILE A 306 -6.89 10.65 -28.66
CA ILE A 306 -7.28 11.71 -27.70
C ILE A 306 -8.30 12.65 -28.34
N SER A 307 -8.03 13.09 -29.56
CA SER A 307 -8.92 13.99 -30.32
C SER A 307 -10.31 13.38 -30.52
N HIS A 308 -10.40 12.14 -31.01
CA HIS A 308 -11.68 11.46 -31.23
C HIS A 308 -12.44 11.12 -29.94
N LEU A 309 -11.75 10.86 -28.83
CA LEU A 309 -12.41 10.72 -27.52
C LEU A 309 -12.93 12.06 -27.00
N GLY A 310 -12.21 13.15 -27.28
CA GLY A 310 -12.69 14.51 -27.08
C GLY A 310 -13.96 14.81 -27.88
N LEU A 311 -14.01 14.38 -29.15
CA LEU A 311 -15.21 14.45 -30.00
C LEU A 311 -16.40 13.74 -29.35
N ILE A 312 -16.21 12.47 -28.95
CA ILE A 312 -17.26 11.67 -28.31
C ILE A 312 -17.73 12.35 -27.02
N THR A 313 -16.80 12.78 -26.18
CA THR A 313 -17.11 13.48 -24.92
C THR A 313 -17.87 14.77 -25.16
N MET A 314 -17.47 15.55 -26.17
CA MET A 314 -18.16 16.78 -26.56
C MET A 314 -19.62 16.49 -26.96
N LEU A 315 -19.85 15.49 -27.80
CA LEU A 315 -21.20 15.07 -28.23
C LEU A 315 -22.10 14.66 -27.05
N PHE A 316 -21.61 13.83 -26.12
CA PHE A 316 -22.38 13.51 -24.91
C PHE A 316 -22.64 14.74 -24.04
N GLY A 317 -21.68 15.67 -23.99
CA GLY A 317 -21.78 16.93 -23.25
C GLY A 317 -22.86 17.87 -23.78
N LEU A 318 -23.12 17.89 -25.09
CA LEU A 318 -24.18 18.71 -25.69
C LEU A 318 -25.58 18.38 -25.15
N SER A 319 -25.75 17.22 -24.50
CA SER A 319 -26.98 16.82 -23.80
C SER A 319 -28.24 16.81 -24.68
N LYS A 320 -28.08 16.64 -26.00
CA LYS A 320 -29.17 16.44 -26.96
C LYS A 320 -29.31 14.97 -27.34
N PRO A 321 -30.54 14.46 -27.56
CA PRO A 321 -30.73 13.07 -27.97
C PRO A 321 -29.98 12.68 -29.26
N MET A 322 -30.00 13.54 -30.29
CA MET A 322 -29.27 13.29 -31.53
C MET A 322 -27.75 13.29 -31.34
N ALA A 323 -27.21 14.17 -30.49
CA ALA A 323 -25.80 14.17 -30.12
C ALA A 323 -25.36 12.87 -29.41
N VAL A 324 -26.23 12.28 -28.58
CA VAL A 324 -25.98 10.96 -27.97
C VAL A 324 -25.91 9.87 -29.04
N VAL A 325 -26.85 9.85 -30.00
CA VAL A 325 -26.82 8.91 -31.15
C VAL A 325 -25.52 9.09 -31.95
N ALA A 326 -25.15 10.32 -32.27
CA ALA A 326 -23.90 10.64 -32.98
C ALA A 326 -22.66 10.18 -32.20
N GLY A 327 -22.66 10.35 -30.87
CA GLY A 327 -21.58 9.92 -29.98
C GLY A 327 -21.41 8.41 -29.98
N VAL A 328 -22.51 7.66 -29.83
CA VAL A 328 -22.52 6.18 -29.90
C VAL A 328 -22.04 5.70 -31.27
N PHE A 329 -22.51 6.33 -32.35
CA PHE A 329 -22.08 6.00 -33.70
C PHE A 329 -20.58 6.26 -33.90
N HIS A 330 -20.05 7.37 -33.39
CA HIS A 330 -18.62 7.66 -33.48
C HIS A 330 -17.76 6.71 -32.64
N ILE A 331 -18.25 6.19 -31.50
CA ILE A 331 -17.56 5.14 -30.72
C ILE A 331 -17.28 3.92 -31.60
N LEU A 332 -18.29 3.44 -32.34
CA LEU A 332 -18.21 2.30 -33.25
C LEU A 332 -17.23 2.58 -34.39
N ASN A 333 -17.41 3.72 -35.08
CA ASN A 333 -16.53 4.08 -36.20
C ASN A 333 -15.08 4.22 -35.76
N HIS A 334 -14.83 4.89 -34.64
CA HIS A 334 -13.49 5.03 -34.10
C HIS A 334 -12.87 3.68 -33.76
N ALA A 335 -13.64 2.73 -33.24
CA ALA A 335 -13.13 1.40 -32.93
C ALA A 335 -12.57 0.71 -34.18
N THR A 336 -13.29 0.80 -35.30
CA THR A 336 -12.93 0.10 -36.54
C THR A 336 -11.71 0.71 -37.22
N PHE A 337 -11.76 2.00 -37.58
CA PHE A 337 -10.65 2.62 -38.32
C PHE A 337 -9.38 2.75 -37.48
N LYS A 338 -9.49 2.94 -36.15
CA LYS A 338 -8.31 3.11 -35.30
C LYS A 338 -7.61 1.79 -35.04
N ALA A 339 -8.36 0.70 -34.84
CA ALA A 339 -7.78 -0.63 -34.70
C ALA A 339 -7.03 -1.04 -35.97
N SER A 340 -7.59 -0.77 -37.16
CA SER A 340 -6.90 -1.02 -38.44
C SER A 340 -5.64 -0.17 -38.58
N LEU A 341 -5.67 1.12 -38.19
CA LEU A 341 -4.50 2.00 -38.29
C LEU A 341 -3.37 1.60 -37.35
N PHE A 342 -3.68 1.22 -36.10
CA PHE A 342 -2.65 0.73 -35.18
C PHE A 342 -2.03 -0.57 -35.68
N MET A 343 -2.84 -1.53 -36.16
CA MET A 343 -2.32 -2.77 -36.72
C MET A 343 -1.49 -2.52 -37.99
N ALA A 344 -1.91 -1.62 -38.88
CA ALA A 344 -1.13 -1.22 -40.05
C ALA A 344 0.20 -0.54 -39.66
N ALA A 345 0.19 0.37 -38.68
CA ALA A 345 1.42 0.97 -38.15
C ALA A 345 2.34 -0.08 -37.53
N GLY A 346 1.78 -1.12 -36.90
CA GLY A 346 2.54 -2.24 -36.36
C GLY A 346 3.14 -3.15 -37.42
N ILE A 347 2.46 -3.36 -38.55
CA ILE A 347 3.02 -4.03 -39.72
C ILE A 347 4.21 -3.22 -40.25
N ILE A 348 4.06 -1.90 -40.42
CA ILE A 348 5.15 -1.03 -40.89
C ILE A 348 6.34 -1.10 -39.93
N ASP A 349 6.11 -1.03 -38.62
CA ASP A 349 7.15 -1.15 -37.59
C ASP A 349 7.88 -2.51 -37.68
N HIS A 350 7.12 -3.60 -37.84
CA HIS A 350 7.66 -4.96 -37.95
C HIS A 350 8.51 -5.17 -39.22
N GLU A 351 8.06 -4.66 -40.38
CA GLU A 351 8.69 -4.88 -41.68
C GLU A 351 9.83 -3.89 -41.99
N THR A 352 9.80 -2.70 -41.39
CA THR A 352 10.83 -1.65 -41.61
C THR A 352 11.83 -1.52 -40.46
N GLY A 353 11.51 -2.01 -39.26
CA GLY A 353 12.30 -1.84 -38.03
C GLY A 353 12.14 -0.47 -37.36
N THR A 354 11.36 0.44 -37.94
CA THR A 354 11.12 1.78 -37.38
C THR A 354 9.70 2.24 -37.60
N ARG A 355 9.27 3.18 -36.76
CA ARG A 355 7.97 3.84 -36.82
C ARG A 355 8.09 5.37 -36.94
N ASP A 356 9.30 5.84 -37.24
CA ASP A 356 9.61 7.27 -37.38
C ASP A 356 9.33 7.75 -38.81
N MET A 357 8.30 8.58 -38.98
CA MET A 357 7.88 9.13 -40.27
C MET A 357 8.97 9.95 -40.97
N ARG A 358 10.04 10.35 -40.29
CA ARG A 358 11.19 11.04 -40.89
C ARG A 358 12.08 10.10 -41.70
N LYS A 359 12.10 8.81 -41.36
CA LYS A 359 12.86 7.75 -42.04
C LYS A 359 12.01 6.98 -43.04
N LEU A 360 10.71 6.94 -42.79
CA LEU A 360 9.72 6.30 -43.67
C LEU A 360 9.45 7.17 -44.91
N GLY A 361 8.96 6.54 -45.97
CA GLY A 361 8.64 7.17 -47.25
C GLY A 361 8.58 6.13 -48.37
N GLY A 362 7.87 6.41 -49.46
CA GLY A 362 7.82 5.55 -50.64
C GLY A 362 7.27 4.13 -50.44
N LEU A 363 6.72 3.80 -49.26
CA LEU A 363 6.32 2.41 -48.92
C LEU A 363 5.22 1.85 -49.81
N ARG A 364 4.46 2.68 -50.52
CA ARG A 364 3.43 2.23 -51.48
C ARG A 364 3.95 1.28 -52.57
N ARG A 365 5.24 1.36 -52.90
CA ARG A 365 5.86 0.48 -53.90
C ARG A 365 6.32 -0.85 -53.31
N LEU A 366 6.71 -0.86 -52.04
CA LEU A 366 7.27 -2.03 -51.35
C LEU A 366 6.18 -2.86 -50.67
N MET A 367 5.14 -2.20 -50.17
CA MET A 367 4.02 -2.80 -49.44
C MET A 367 2.68 -2.23 -49.94
N PRO A 368 2.29 -2.49 -51.21
CA PRO A 368 1.13 -1.86 -51.83
C PRO A 368 -0.20 -2.18 -51.15
N PHE A 369 -0.39 -3.41 -50.65
CA PHE A 369 -1.63 -3.82 -49.98
C PHE A 369 -1.74 -3.19 -48.60
N THR A 370 -0.68 -3.26 -47.80
CA THR A 370 -0.63 -2.61 -46.49
C THR A 370 -0.84 -1.11 -46.61
N SER A 371 -0.24 -0.49 -47.64
CA SER A 371 -0.42 0.94 -47.93
C SER A 371 -1.86 1.28 -48.30
N ALA A 372 -2.50 0.51 -49.18
CA ALA A 372 -3.89 0.73 -49.56
C ALA A 372 -4.84 0.65 -48.35
N LEU A 373 -4.69 -0.37 -47.50
CA LEU A 373 -5.49 -0.55 -46.29
C LEU A 373 -5.30 0.62 -45.31
N ALA A 374 -4.06 1.03 -45.07
CA ALA A 374 -3.74 2.15 -44.20
C ALA A 374 -4.27 3.49 -44.73
N ILE A 375 -4.20 3.71 -46.05
CA ILE A 375 -4.75 4.90 -46.71
C ILE A 375 -6.27 4.93 -46.54
N ILE A 376 -6.99 3.84 -46.84
CA ILE A 376 -8.45 3.80 -46.69
C ILE A 376 -8.86 4.04 -45.23
N ALA A 377 -8.18 3.41 -44.27
CA ALA A 377 -8.44 3.65 -42.85
C ALA A 377 -8.13 5.10 -42.42
N SER A 378 -7.09 5.72 -43.00
CA SER A 378 -6.75 7.13 -42.74
C SER A 378 -7.78 8.09 -43.37
N LEU A 379 -8.29 7.78 -44.56
CA LEU A 379 -9.37 8.54 -45.20
C LEU A 379 -10.67 8.46 -44.38
N ALA A 380 -10.94 7.29 -43.80
CA ALA A 380 -12.06 7.11 -42.86
C ALA A 380 -11.87 8.00 -41.62
N MET A 381 -10.68 8.00 -41.01
CA MET A 381 -10.34 8.89 -39.89
C MET A 381 -10.44 10.39 -40.27
N ALA A 382 -10.03 10.76 -41.49
CA ALA A 382 -10.14 12.11 -42.02
C ALA A 382 -11.60 12.53 -42.27
N GLY A 383 -12.52 11.58 -42.44
CA GLY A 383 -13.94 11.83 -42.69
C GLY A 383 -14.24 12.14 -44.15
N ILE A 384 -13.66 11.36 -45.06
CA ILE A 384 -13.88 11.50 -46.51
C ILE A 384 -15.19 10.79 -46.91
N PRO A 385 -16.02 11.37 -47.81
CA PRO A 385 -17.28 10.77 -48.26
C PRO A 385 -17.17 9.29 -48.65
N LEU A 386 -18.27 8.54 -48.49
CA LEU A 386 -18.38 7.08 -48.70
C LEU A 386 -17.62 6.20 -47.68
N LEU A 387 -16.99 6.78 -46.67
CA LEU A 387 -16.39 6.07 -45.54
C LEU A 387 -17.13 6.40 -44.24
N ASN A 388 -17.11 5.46 -43.30
CA ASN A 388 -17.86 5.58 -42.05
C ASN A 388 -17.58 6.86 -41.24
N GLY A 389 -16.34 7.35 -41.24
CA GLY A 389 -15.98 8.55 -40.50
C GLY A 389 -16.63 9.85 -41.01
N PHE A 390 -16.98 9.92 -42.30
CA PHE A 390 -17.68 11.09 -42.87
C PHE A 390 -19.04 11.28 -42.20
N LEU A 391 -19.85 10.22 -42.15
CA LEU A 391 -21.18 10.24 -41.54
C LEU A 391 -21.12 10.74 -40.08
N SER A 392 -20.17 10.22 -39.30
CA SER A 392 -20.05 10.65 -37.90
C SER A 392 -19.55 12.09 -37.71
N LYS A 393 -18.76 12.63 -38.65
CA LYS A 393 -18.32 14.03 -38.60
C LYS A 393 -19.39 14.99 -39.09
N GLU A 394 -20.19 14.60 -40.08
CA GLU A 394 -21.33 15.40 -40.52
C GLU A 394 -22.34 15.54 -39.37
N MET A 395 -22.63 14.46 -38.65
CA MET A 395 -23.45 14.51 -37.43
C MET A 395 -22.82 15.40 -36.35
N LEU A 396 -21.49 15.35 -36.16
CA LEU A 396 -20.80 16.27 -35.26
C LEU A 396 -21.03 17.73 -35.64
N PHE A 397 -20.89 18.09 -36.92
CA PHE A 397 -21.10 19.46 -37.38
C PHE A 397 -22.55 19.90 -37.19
N ALA A 398 -23.51 19.03 -37.51
CA ALA A 398 -24.93 19.30 -37.31
C ALA A 398 -25.24 19.59 -35.83
N GLU A 399 -24.79 18.73 -34.91
CA GLU A 399 -25.06 18.88 -33.47
C GLU A 399 -24.28 20.04 -32.84
N ALA A 400 -23.10 20.37 -33.36
CA ALA A 400 -22.32 21.53 -32.90
C ALA A 400 -22.95 22.86 -33.35
N LEU A 401 -23.48 22.91 -34.57
CA LEU A 401 -24.24 24.05 -35.09
C LEU A 401 -25.54 24.27 -34.32
N ASP A 402 -26.18 23.20 -33.89
CA ASP A 402 -27.36 23.24 -33.04
C ASP A 402 -27.00 23.02 -31.56
N ALA A 403 -25.80 23.39 -31.10
CA ALA A 403 -25.49 23.28 -29.68
C ALA A 403 -26.42 24.21 -28.86
N GLY A 404 -27.10 23.65 -27.85
CA GLY A 404 -27.98 24.43 -26.97
C GLY A 404 -27.22 25.46 -26.13
N GLY A 405 -27.96 26.34 -25.45
CA GLY A 405 -27.41 27.36 -24.56
C GLY A 405 -27.14 28.72 -25.23
N PRO A 406 -26.30 29.59 -24.62
CA PRO A 406 -26.03 30.92 -25.15
C PRO A 406 -25.32 30.89 -26.51
N ALA A 407 -25.58 31.88 -27.37
CA ALA A 407 -25.01 31.98 -28.72
C ALA A 407 -23.47 31.88 -28.76
N LEU A 408 -22.79 32.38 -27.73
CA LEU A 408 -21.33 32.27 -27.61
C LEU A 408 -20.87 30.80 -27.50
N MET A 409 -21.59 29.97 -26.76
CA MET A 409 -21.25 28.55 -26.60
C MET A 409 -21.50 27.78 -27.89
N GLN A 410 -22.63 28.03 -28.54
CA GLN A 410 -22.96 27.44 -29.84
C GLN A 410 -21.88 27.77 -30.90
N MET A 411 -21.46 29.03 -30.95
CA MET A 411 -20.36 29.48 -31.80
C MET A 411 -19.05 28.79 -31.42
N ALA A 412 -18.72 28.69 -30.12
CA ALA A 412 -17.50 28.04 -29.66
C ALA A 412 -17.46 26.54 -30.04
N MET A 413 -18.57 25.82 -29.86
CA MET A 413 -18.68 24.40 -30.22
C MET A 413 -18.58 24.19 -31.74
N SER A 414 -19.24 25.04 -32.52
CA SER A 414 -19.16 25.02 -33.99
C SER A 414 -17.75 25.28 -34.51
N ILE A 415 -17.06 26.29 -33.95
CA ILE A 415 -15.68 26.60 -34.30
C ILE A 415 -14.76 25.45 -33.89
N ALA A 416 -14.93 24.89 -32.69
CA ALA A 416 -14.15 23.76 -32.23
C ALA A 416 -14.32 22.54 -33.14
N ALA A 417 -15.56 22.23 -33.55
CA ALA A 417 -15.84 21.15 -34.49
C ALA A 417 -15.15 21.40 -35.85
N LEU A 418 -15.29 22.60 -36.43
CA LEU A 418 -14.67 22.95 -37.71
C LEU A 418 -13.14 22.84 -37.66
N LEU A 419 -12.51 23.45 -36.65
CA LEU A 419 -11.06 23.38 -36.46
C LEU A 419 -10.59 21.94 -36.25
N ALA A 420 -11.34 21.14 -35.51
CA ALA A 420 -11.04 19.72 -35.36
C ALA A 420 -11.15 18.94 -36.68
N GLY A 421 -12.09 19.30 -37.55
CA GLY A 421 -12.18 18.80 -38.93
C GLY A 421 -10.92 19.13 -39.72
N VAL A 422 -10.51 20.40 -39.72
CA VAL A 422 -9.29 20.90 -40.38
C VAL A 422 -8.04 20.18 -39.88
N PHE A 423 -7.81 20.15 -38.56
CA PHE A 423 -6.66 19.49 -37.96
C PHE A 423 -6.70 17.97 -38.19
N GLY A 424 -7.90 17.38 -38.10
CA GLY A 424 -8.21 15.99 -38.44
C GLY A 424 -7.67 15.57 -39.78
N VAL A 425 -8.01 16.33 -40.82
CA VAL A 425 -7.54 16.11 -42.18
C VAL A 425 -6.04 16.34 -42.29
N ALA A 426 -5.50 17.41 -41.67
CA ALA A 426 -4.08 17.73 -41.73
C ALA A 426 -3.17 16.61 -41.18
N TYR A 427 -3.45 16.07 -39.98
CA TYR A 427 -2.64 14.97 -39.44
C TYR A 427 -2.86 13.65 -40.17
N SER A 428 -4.08 13.39 -40.69
CA SER A 428 -4.37 12.17 -41.46
C SER A 428 -3.66 12.19 -42.81
N LEU A 429 -3.60 13.36 -43.46
CA LEU A 429 -2.84 13.60 -44.67
C LEU A 429 -1.34 13.48 -44.41
N ARG A 430 -0.84 14.02 -43.30
CA ARG A 430 0.56 13.84 -42.89
C ARG A 430 0.93 12.37 -42.75
N PHE A 431 0.12 11.60 -42.01
CA PHE A 431 0.32 10.16 -41.84
C PHE A 431 0.44 9.44 -43.19
N VAL A 432 -0.44 9.76 -44.15
CA VAL A 432 -0.43 9.14 -45.48
C VAL A 432 0.75 9.62 -46.33
N HIS A 433 0.95 10.92 -46.40
CA HIS A 433 1.97 11.54 -47.24
C HIS A 433 3.37 11.13 -46.80
N ASP A 434 3.75 11.35 -45.54
CA ASP A 434 5.11 11.11 -45.06
C ASP A 434 5.46 9.61 -45.12
N THR A 435 4.49 8.73 -44.82
CA THR A 435 4.72 7.28 -44.78
C THR A 435 4.76 6.63 -46.17
N PHE A 436 3.83 6.99 -47.08
CA PHE A 436 3.63 6.24 -48.33
C PHE A 436 4.06 6.98 -49.60
N PHE A 437 3.98 8.31 -49.61
CA PHE A 437 4.25 9.16 -50.79
C PHE A 437 5.51 10.02 -50.66
N GLY A 438 6.06 10.15 -49.45
CA GLY A 438 7.25 10.91 -49.13
C GLY A 438 8.52 10.36 -49.79
N LYS A 439 9.60 11.15 -49.71
CA LYS A 439 10.94 10.72 -50.15
C LYS A 439 11.49 9.72 -49.13
N GLY A 440 11.80 8.52 -49.57
CA GLY A 440 12.21 7.41 -48.71
C GLY A 440 11.93 6.04 -49.35
N PRO A 441 12.16 4.94 -48.62
CA PRO A 441 12.64 4.89 -47.23
C PRO A 441 14.16 5.07 -47.13
N HIS A 442 14.63 5.56 -45.97
CA HIS A 442 16.06 5.81 -45.71
C HIS A 442 16.47 5.25 -44.34
N ASP A 443 17.71 4.75 -44.22
CA ASP A 443 18.30 4.30 -42.95
C ASP A 443 17.41 3.28 -42.20
N LEU A 444 16.94 2.26 -42.93
CA LEU A 444 16.15 1.16 -42.39
C LEU A 444 17.03 -0.02 -42.00
N ASP A 445 16.64 -0.70 -40.92
CA ASP A 445 17.32 -1.91 -40.46
C ASP A 445 17.08 -3.12 -41.39
N ARG A 446 15.99 -3.09 -42.16
CA ARG A 446 15.53 -4.18 -43.03
C ARG A 446 14.91 -3.64 -44.32
N VAL A 447 14.95 -4.47 -45.38
CA VAL A 447 14.24 -4.19 -46.63
C VAL A 447 12.76 -4.49 -46.42
N PRO A 448 11.85 -3.50 -46.56
CA PRO A 448 10.43 -3.69 -46.32
C PRO A 448 9.81 -4.63 -47.36
N HIS A 449 8.97 -5.55 -46.90
CA HIS A 449 8.14 -6.39 -47.77
C HIS A 449 6.74 -6.57 -47.17
N GLU A 450 5.80 -7.07 -47.97
CA GLU A 450 4.46 -7.40 -47.47
C GLU A 450 4.54 -8.48 -46.38
N PRO A 451 3.83 -8.32 -45.24
CA PRO A 451 3.82 -9.32 -44.18
C PRO A 451 3.03 -10.57 -44.60
N PRO A 452 3.13 -11.67 -43.83
CA PRO A 452 2.30 -12.86 -44.02
C PRO A 452 0.80 -12.53 -44.06
N ARG A 453 0.04 -13.25 -44.90
CA ARG A 453 -1.41 -13.01 -45.14
C ARG A 453 -2.21 -12.85 -43.85
N TRP A 454 -2.05 -13.76 -42.90
CA TRP A 454 -2.81 -13.79 -41.65
C TRP A 454 -2.49 -12.66 -40.68
N MET A 455 -1.38 -11.95 -40.87
CA MET A 455 -1.10 -10.70 -40.15
C MET A 455 -1.94 -9.52 -40.69
N LYS A 456 -2.33 -9.55 -41.97
CA LYS A 456 -3.10 -8.49 -42.64
C LYS A 456 -4.61 -8.68 -42.56
N VAL A 457 -5.09 -9.92 -42.52
CA VAL A 457 -6.52 -10.25 -42.46
C VAL A 457 -7.29 -9.43 -41.41
N PRO A 458 -6.79 -9.22 -40.17
CA PRO A 458 -7.42 -8.33 -39.21
C PRO A 458 -7.65 -6.89 -39.71
N VAL A 459 -6.68 -6.32 -40.43
CA VAL A 459 -6.76 -4.98 -41.00
C VAL A 459 -7.75 -4.96 -42.17
N GLU A 460 -7.71 -5.97 -43.03
CA GLU A 460 -8.62 -6.13 -44.17
C GLU A 460 -10.09 -6.15 -43.72
N ILE A 461 -10.41 -6.97 -42.72
CA ILE A 461 -11.77 -7.09 -42.16
C ILE A 461 -12.26 -5.73 -41.65
N LEU A 462 -11.45 -5.01 -40.88
CA LEU A 462 -11.83 -3.72 -40.32
C LEU A 462 -11.99 -2.63 -41.38
N VAL A 463 -11.12 -2.61 -42.40
CA VAL A 463 -11.24 -1.67 -43.53
C VAL A 463 -12.49 -1.96 -44.36
N VAL A 464 -12.81 -3.22 -44.61
CA VAL A 464 -14.06 -3.61 -45.28
C VAL A 464 -15.27 -3.12 -44.47
N ILE A 465 -15.24 -3.22 -43.14
CA ILE A 465 -16.30 -2.66 -42.28
C ILE A 465 -16.39 -1.13 -42.42
N CYS A 466 -15.26 -0.41 -42.45
CA CYS A 466 -15.26 1.05 -42.64
C CYS A 466 -15.91 1.47 -43.97
N VAL A 467 -15.66 0.73 -45.04
CA VAL A 467 -16.26 0.95 -46.36
C VAL A 467 -17.74 0.55 -46.37
N ALA A 468 -18.08 -0.62 -45.85
CA ALA A 468 -19.45 -1.13 -45.82
C ALA A 468 -20.38 -0.20 -45.02
N VAL A 469 -19.91 0.33 -43.89
CA VAL A 469 -20.65 1.32 -43.09
C VAL A 469 -20.75 2.67 -43.81
N GLY A 470 -19.74 3.06 -44.60
CA GLY A 470 -19.79 4.30 -45.37
C GLY A 470 -20.72 4.24 -46.59
N ILE A 471 -20.84 3.08 -47.24
CA ILE A 471 -21.66 2.89 -48.45
C ILE A 471 -23.09 2.44 -48.12
N ALA A 472 -23.29 1.63 -47.08
CA ALA A 472 -24.60 1.09 -46.73
C ALA A 472 -24.82 1.10 -45.21
N PRO A 473 -24.82 2.28 -44.56
CA PRO A 473 -24.96 2.37 -43.10
C PRO A 473 -26.29 1.79 -42.59
N ALA A 474 -27.39 1.98 -43.32
CA ALA A 474 -28.70 1.46 -42.95
C ALA A 474 -28.74 -0.08 -42.82
N LEU A 475 -28.00 -0.80 -43.68
CA LEU A 475 -27.95 -2.27 -43.66
C LEU A 475 -26.91 -2.83 -42.71
N THR A 476 -25.88 -2.04 -42.36
CA THR A 476 -24.70 -2.55 -41.64
C THR A 476 -24.72 -2.19 -40.16
N ILE A 477 -24.90 -0.91 -39.82
CA ILE A 477 -24.70 -0.41 -38.46
C ILE A 477 -26.00 0.02 -37.78
N ALA A 478 -27.08 0.26 -38.53
CA ALA A 478 -28.33 0.80 -37.98
C ALA A 478 -28.90 -0.04 -36.81
N PRO A 479 -28.99 -1.38 -36.89
CA PRO A 479 -29.52 -2.18 -35.78
C PRO A 479 -28.62 -2.08 -34.53
N VAL A 480 -27.31 -2.07 -34.73
CA VAL A 480 -26.32 -1.98 -33.65
C VAL A 480 -26.39 -0.61 -32.97
N LEU A 481 -26.47 0.45 -33.77
CA LEU A 481 -26.59 1.83 -33.30
C LEU A 481 -27.91 2.05 -32.57
N HIS A 482 -29.01 1.54 -33.12
CA HIS A 482 -30.34 1.63 -32.52
C HIS A 482 -30.35 0.97 -31.14
N ALA A 483 -29.90 -0.28 -31.01
CA ALA A 483 -29.85 -0.98 -29.72
C ALA A 483 -28.96 -0.22 -28.71
N GLY A 484 -27.78 0.25 -29.13
CA GLY A 484 -26.88 1.01 -28.28
C GLY A 484 -27.49 2.32 -27.78
N ALA A 485 -28.01 3.15 -28.68
CA ALA A 485 -28.57 4.46 -28.35
C ALA A 485 -29.91 4.38 -27.60
N ALA A 486 -30.79 3.44 -27.98
CA ALA A 486 -32.08 3.22 -27.31
C ALA A 486 -31.89 2.85 -25.83
N SER A 487 -30.86 2.08 -25.49
CA SER A 487 -30.58 1.72 -24.10
C SER A 487 -30.10 2.90 -23.23
N ILE A 488 -29.68 4.00 -23.84
CA ILE A 488 -29.32 5.24 -23.15
C ILE A 488 -30.53 6.18 -23.09
N LEU A 489 -31.16 6.44 -24.24
CA LEU A 489 -32.20 7.47 -24.37
C LEU A 489 -33.61 6.99 -23.98
N GLY A 490 -33.88 5.68 -24.02
CA GLY A 490 -35.20 5.12 -23.80
C GLY A 490 -36.24 5.78 -24.70
N ALA A 491 -37.30 6.31 -24.09
CA ALA A 491 -38.39 7.00 -24.79
C ALA A 491 -37.97 8.31 -25.48
N GLN A 492 -36.81 8.88 -25.16
CA GLN A 492 -36.29 10.11 -25.79
C GLN A 492 -35.53 9.84 -27.10
N MET A 493 -35.57 8.60 -27.60
CA MET A 493 -34.90 8.25 -28.84
C MET A 493 -35.48 9.04 -30.02
N PRO A 494 -34.66 9.86 -30.71
CA PRO A 494 -35.13 10.62 -31.86
C PRO A 494 -35.25 9.70 -33.08
N GLU A 495 -36.14 10.06 -34.01
CA GLU A 495 -36.08 9.52 -35.37
C GLU A 495 -34.83 10.05 -36.07
N TYR A 496 -34.03 9.16 -36.65
CA TYR A 496 -32.83 9.52 -37.40
C TYR A 496 -32.71 8.72 -38.69
N SER A 497 -32.13 9.33 -39.72
CA SER A 497 -31.82 8.68 -40.98
C SER A 497 -30.31 8.60 -41.18
N LEU A 498 -29.81 7.38 -41.40
CA LEU A 498 -28.43 7.15 -41.82
C LEU A 498 -28.35 7.19 -43.35
N SER A 499 -28.79 8.27 -43.99
CA SER A 499 -28.53 8.46 -45.42
C SER A 499 -27.07 8.78 -45.66
N ILE A 500 -26.52 8.33 -46.79
CA ILE A 500 -25.14 8.65 -47.21
C ILE A 500 -25.03 10.14 -47.59
N TRP A 501 -26.17 10.72 -47.99
CA TRP A 501 -26.27 12.07 -48.52
C TRP A 501 -27.56 12.71 -48.04
N HIS A 502 -27.46 13.81 -47.29
CA HIS A 502 -28.60 14.57 -46.75
C HIS A 502 -28.89 15.86 -47.56
N GLY A 503 -28.28 16.04 -48.73
CA GLY A 503 -28.42 17.24 -49.56
C GLY A 503 -27.29 18.27 -49.35
N PHE A 504 -27.35 19.39 -50.08
CA PHE A 504 -26.46 20.52 -49.83
C PHE A 504 -26.91 21.26 -48.56
N ASN A 505 -26.23 20.98 -47.44
CA ASN A 505 -26.52 21.55 -46.13
C ASN A 505 -25.26 22.24 -45.54
N LEU A 506 -25.42 22.97 -44.42
CA LEU A 506 -24.32 23.64 -43.75
C LEU A 506 -23.27 22.66 -43.16
N PRO A 507 -23.64 21.53 -42.54
CA PRO A 507 -22.68 20.48 -42.14
C PRO A 507 -21.77 19.98 -43.27
N LEU A 508 -22.31 19.78 -44.48
CA LEU A 508 -21.57 19.37 -45.67
C LEU A 508 -20.60 20.48 -46.11
N ALA A 509 -21.04 21.74 -46.09
CA ALA A 509 -20.17 22.88 -46.37
C ALA A 509 -19.01 22.98 -45.35
N MET A 510 -19.28 22.74 -44.06
CA MET A 510 -18.25 22.66 -43.02
C MET A 510 -17.30 21.48 -43.27
N SER A 511 -17.80 20.33 -43.71
CA SER A 511 -16.96 19.17 -44.06
C SER A 511 -16.05 19.49 -45.25
N ALA A 512 -16.57 20.13 -46.30
CA ALA A 512 -15.77 20.59 -47.45
C ALA A 512 -14.72 21.62 -47.02
N ALA A 513 -15.09 22.60 -46.18
CA ALA A 513 -14.17 23.57 -45.61
C ALA A 513 -13.09 22.90 -44.73
N GLY A 514 -13.45 21.87 -43.97
CA GLY A 514 -12.54 21.06 -43.16
C GLY A 514 -11.50 20.33 -44.03
N VAL A 515 -11.93 19.72 -45.12
CA VAL A 515 -11.02 19.04 -46.08
C VAL A 515 -10.09 20.02 -46.76
N LEU A 516 -10.63 21.09 -47.37
CA LEU A 516 -9.82 22.10 -48.05
C LEU A 516 -8.87 22.82 -47.09
N GLY A 517 -9.37 23.20 -45.91
CA GLY A 517 -8.60 23.84 -44.86
C GLY A 517 -7.49 22.94 -44.32
N GLY A 518 -7.76 21.64 -44.12
CA GLY A 518 -6.76 20.69 -43.64
C GLY A 518 -5.64 20.43 -44.65
N ILE A 519 -5.99 20.33 -45.94
CA ILE A 519 -5.02 20.23 -47.05
C ILE A 519 -4.15 21.49 -47.11
N ALA A 520 -4.78 22.67 -47.11
CA ALA A 520 -4.10 23.96 -47.13
C ALA A 520 -3.18 24.13 -45.91
N LEU A 521 -3.65 23.76 -44.72
CA LEU A 521 -2.88 23.83 -43.48
C LEU A 521 -1.64 22.93 -43.55
N TYR A 522 -1.78 21.67 -43.96
CA TYR A 522 -0.64 20.75 -44.02
C TYR A 522 0.44 21.23 -45.00
N PHE A 523 0.06 21.56 -46.24
CA PHE A 523 1.03 22.05 -47.24
C PHE A 523 1.59 23.43 -46.90
N GLY A 524 0.78 24.29 -46.28
CA GLY A 524 1.20 25.59 -45.74
C GLY A 524 2.24 25.43 -44.64
N LEU A 525 1.97 24.61 -43.63
CA LEU A 525 2.92 24.31 -42.55
C LEU A 525 4.22 23.73 -43.10
N ARG A 526 4.15 22.75 -44.00
CA ARG A 526 5.35 22.15 -44.62
C ARG A 526 6.19 23.17 -45.41
N ARG A 527 5.58 24.21 -45.97
CA ARG A 527 6.28 25.28 -46.70
C ARG A 527 6.87 26.33 -45.76
N LEU A 528 6.18 26.64 -44.66
CA LEU A 528 6.52 27.73 -43.74
C LEU A 528 7.48 27.31 -42.62
N ILE A 529 7.41 26.06 -42.16
CA ILE A 529 8.20 25.54 -41.05
C ILE A 529 8.78 24.16 -41.38
N ASP A 530 9.96 23.87 -40.82
CA ASP A 530 10.47 22.51 -40.80
C ASP A 530 9.73 21.70 -39.71
N LEU A 531 8.70 20.98 -40.13
CA LEU A 531 7.91 20.09 -39.26
C LEU A 531 8.78 19.05 -38.53
N TYR A 532 9.96 18.71 -39.06
CA TYR A 532 10.87 17.75 -38.44
C TYR A 532 11.75 18.37 -37.35
N ALA A 533 11.93 19.70 -37.36
CA ALA A 533 12.69 20.44 -36.35
C ALA A 533 11.84 20.81 -35.11
N VAL A 534 10.51 20.78 -35.20
CA VAL A 534 9.62 21.13 -34.08
C VAL A 534 9.71 20.06 -32.99
N ARG A 535 10.24 20.43 -31.83
CA ARG A 535 10.27 19.55 -30.65
C ARG A 535 8.95 19.64 -29.90
N ASN A 536 8.14 18.60 -29.95
CA ASN A 536 6.91 18.55 -29.17
C ASN A 536 7.24 18.24 -27.70
N THR A 537 7.16 19.23 -26.82
CA THR A 537 7.22 19.02 -25.37
C THR A 537 5.83 18.67 -24.86
N THR A 538 5.74 17.79 -23.85
CA THR A 538 4.46 17.44 -23.22
C THR A 538 4.45 17.99 -21.80
N PRO A 539 4.02 19.26 -21.58
CA PRO A 539 4.08 19.90 -20.27
C PRO A 539 3.44 19.09 -19.14
N GLY A 540 2.38 18.33 -19.44
CA GLY A 540 1.71 17.43 -18.49
C GLY A 540 2.61 16.32 -17.95
N ARG A 541 3.44 15.72 -18.81
CA ARG A 541 4.44 14.71 -18.40
C ARG A 541 5.49 15.33 -17.47
N ASP A 542 6.00 16.51 -17.81
CA ASP A 542 7.03 17.19 -17.02
C ASP A 542 6.46 17.69 -15.69
N ALA A 543 5.20 18.13 -15.66
CA ALA A 543 4.49 18.44 -14.43
C ALA A 543 4.32 17.20 -13.54
N PHE A 544 3.94 16.06 -14.11
CA PHE A 544 3.81 14.79 -13.39
C PHE A 544 5.11 14.37 -12.70
N HIS A 545 6.24 14.38 -13.43
CA HIS A 545 7.53 14.01 -12.84
C HIS A 545 7.96 14.99 -11.73
N ARG A 546 7.82 16.30 -11.95
CA ARG A 546 8.12 17.31 -10.91
C ARG A 546 7.29 17.08 -9.65
N GLN A 547 6.00 16.75 -9.78
CA GLN A 547 5.13 16.52 -8.65
C GLN A 547 5.52 15.25 -7.87
N LEU A 548 5.91 14.19 -8.57
CA LEU A 548 6.41 12.96 -7.96
C LEU A 548 7.72 13.17 -7.19
N ASP A 549 8.65 13.97 -7.75
CA ASP A 549 9.92 14.32 -7.11
C ASP A 549 9.70 15.16 -5.85
N LEU A 550 8.79 16.15 -5.91
CA LEU A 550 8.40 16.98 -4.77
C LEU A 550 7.78 16.14 -3.64
N LEU A 551 6.87 15.23 -3.96
CA LEU A 551 6.24 14.33 -2.99
C LEU A 551 7.28 13.40 -2.34
N SER A 552 8.18 12.84 -3.14
CA SER A 552 9.25 11.97 -2.64
C SER A 552 10.22 12.74 -1.72
N ALA A 553 10.59 13.96 -2.10
CA ALA A 553 11.42 14.83 -1.28
C ALA A 553 10.74 15.21 0.04
N LEU A 554 9.43 15.51 0.00
CA LEU A 554 8.64 15.80 1.21
C LEU A 554 8.56 14.58 2.12
N ALA A 555 8.26 13.40 1.58
CA ALA A 555 8.20 12.15 2.34
C ALA A 555 9.55 11.85 3.02
N ASN A 556 10.66 12.02 2.30
CA ASN A 556 12.00 11.85 2.84
C ASN A 556 12.31 12.87 3.95
N ARG A 557 11.91 14.14 3.78
CA ARG A 557 12.08 15.19 4.80
C ARG A 557 11.27 14.88 6.06
N LEU A 558 10.01 14.47 5.93
CA LEU A 558 9.15 14.08 7.06
C LEU A 558 9.72 12.86 7.79
N THR A 559 10.14 11.85 7.03
CA THR A 559 10.76 10.64 7.57
C THR A 559 12.04 10.98 8.33
N ALA A 560 12.91 11.81 7.74
CA ALA A 560 14.13 12.26 8.40
C ALA A 560 13.88 13.17 9.62
N ALA A 561 12.76 13.89 9.66
CA ALA A 561 12.39 14.71 10.81
C ALA A 561 11.92 13.86 12.01
N ILE A 562 11.13 12.81 11.75
CA ILE A 562 10.55 11.94 12.77
C ILE A 562 11.53 10.82 13.18
N ALA A 563 12.07 10.10 12.21
CA ALA A 563 12.89 8.90 12.38
C ALA A 563 14.37 9.17 12.10
N ASN A 564 14.94 10.15 12.79
CA ASN A 564 16.33 10.59 12.57
C ASN A 564 17.41 9.71 13.23
N GLY A 565 17.03 8.55 13.77
CA GLY A 565 17.92 7.63 14.49
C GLY A 565 18.30 8.03 15.92
N SER A 566 17.76 9.13 16.46
CA SER A 566 18.07 9.58 17.83
C SER A 566 17.10 9.01 18.86
N LEU A 567 17.59 8.09 19.71
CA LEU A 567 16.83 7.55 20.84
C LEU A 567 16.31 8.66 21.76
N GLN A 568 17.10 9.70 22.03
CA GLN A 568 16.67 10.84 22.87
C GLN A 568 15.42 11.53 22.30
N ARG A 569 15.34 11.74 20.99
CA ARG A 569 14.17 12.38 20.36
C ARG A 569 12.96 11.48 20.34
N MET A 570 13.16 10.17 20.14
CA MET A 570 12.09 9.18 20.24
C MET A 570 11.52 9.11 21.66
N LEU A 571 12.38 9.04 22.68
CA LEU A 571 11.98 9.06 24.08
C LEU A 571 11.28 10.38 24.47
N LEU A 572 11.79 11.51 23.97
CA LEU A 572 11.12 12.80 24.13
C LEU A 572 9.69 12.76 23.56
N GLY A 573 9.53 12.23 22.34
CA GLY A 573 8.21 12.05 21.72
C GLY A 573 7.30 11.16 22.56
N LEU A 574 7.81 10.03 23.05
CA LEU A 574 7.07 9.12 23.92
C LEU A 574 6.58 9.80 25.20
N VAL A 575 7.47 10.51 25.90
CA VAL A 575 7.13 11.23 27.14
C VAL A 575 6.11 12.33 26.87
N VAL A 576 6.28 13.11 25.81
CA VAL A 576 5.32 14.17 25.43
C VAL A 576 3.95 13.58 25.13
N VAL A 577 3.88 12.48 24.36
CA VAL A 577 2.62 11.78 24.08
C VAL A 577 1.99 11.23 25.37
N ALA A 578 2.79 10.65 26.27
CA ALA A 578 2.30 10.14 27.56
C ALA A 578 1.73 11.27 28.44
N VAL A 579 2.40 12.43 28.49
CA VAL A 579 1.91 13.61 29.21
C VAL A 579 0.61 14.12 28.61
N VAL A 580 0.52 14.25 27.29
CA VAL A 580 -0.72 14.68 26.61
C VAL A 580 -1.86 13.70 26.84
N ALA A 581 -1.61 12.40 26.74
CA ALA A 581 -2.60 11.36 26.98
C ALA A 581 -3.06 11.35 28.45
N GLY A 582 -2.14 11.45 29.41
CA GLY A 582 -2.45 11.54 30.83
C GLY A 582 -3.21 12.83 31.20
N ALA A 583 -2.96 13.92 30.48
CA ALA A 583 -3.66 15.19 30.67
C ALA A 583 -5.06 15.24 30.03
N ALA A 584 -5.33 14.40 29.02
CA ALA A 584 -6.56 14.47 28.23
C ALA A 584 -7.86 14.41 29.07
N PRO A 585 -8.00 13.55 30.11
CA PRO A 585 -9.21 13.52 30.94
C PRO A 585 -9.45 14.83 31.71
N TRP A 586 -8.38 15.44 32.24
CA TRP A 586 -8.48 16.70 32.98
C TRP A 586 -8.68 17.92 32.07
N LEU A 587 -8.18 17.87 30.83
CA LEU A 587 -8.44 18.89 29.82
C LEU A 587 -9.89 18.82 29.31
N ALA A 588 -10.47 17.61 29.21
CA ALA A 588 -11.85 17.42 28.79
C ALA A 588 -12.87 17.80 29.87
N ALA A 589 -12.54 17.57 31.15
CA ALA A 589 -13.35 17.96 32.30
C ALA A 589 -12.45 18.57 33.38
N PRO A 590 -12.35 19.92 33.46
CA PRO A 590 -11.48 20.61 34.41
C PRO A 590 -12.05 20.62 35.84
N SER A 591 -12.45 19.45 36.34
CA SER A 591 -12.79 19.24 37.75
C SER A 591 -11.57 18.67 38.46
N TRP A 592 -11.04 19.43 39.42
CA TRP A 592 -9.99 18.93 40.30
C TRP A 592 -10.57 17.86 41.23
N PRO A 593 -9.86 16.73 41.45
CA PRO A 593 -10.29 15.75 42.44
C PRO A 593 -10.37 16.39 43.82
N ASN A 594 -11.43 16.09 44.58
CA ASN A 594 -11.51 16.50 45.98
C ASN A 594 -10.59 15.60 46.82
N TRP A 595 -9.33 16.00 46.93
CA TRP A 595 -8.37 15.27 47.74
C TRP A 595 -8.71 15.40 49.23
N PRO A 596 -8.79 14.29 49.98
CA PRO A 596 -8.97 14.34 51.43
C PRO A 596 -7.76 14.98 52.11
N SER A 597 -7.96 15.45 53.34
CA SER A 597 -6.86 15.93 54.17
C SER A 597 -5.82 14.82 54.36
N PRO A 598 -4.53 15.09 54.12
CA PRO A 598 -3.48 14.07 54.22
C PRO A 598 -3.34 13.61 55.67
N GLN A 599 -3.06 12.32 55.86
CA GLN A 599 -2.71 11.80 57.19
C GLN A 599 -1.34 12.34 57.63
N PRO A 600 -1.13 12.62 58.94
CA PRO A 600 0.14 13.11 59.43
C PRO A 600 1.25 12.06 59.23
N MET A 601 2.31 12.44 58.52
CA MET A 601 3.46 11.57 58.27
C MET A 601 4.38 11.49 59.51
N PRO A 602 4.71 10.28 60.01
CA PRO A 602 5.65 10.10 61.12
C PRO A 602 7.05 10.63 60.80
N LEU A 603 7.82 11.01 61.83
CA LEU A 603 9.19 11.53 61.68
C LEU A 603 10.12 10.57 60.93
N LEU A 604 9.99 9.26 61.17
CA LEU A 604 10.76 8.24 60.44
C LEU A 604 10.43 8.23 58.94
N GLY A 605 9.15 8.42 58.57
CA GLY A 605 8.73 8.52 57.17
C GLY A 605 9.32 9.75 56.48
N TRP A 606 9.33 10.91 57.16
CA TRP A 606 10.01 12.11 56.68
C TRP A 606 11.51 11.90 56.49
N ALA A 607 12.17 11.22 57.43
CA ALA A 607 13.60 10.92 57.34
C ALA A 607 13.93 10.02 56.14
N LEU A 608 13.19 8.92 55.94
CA LEU A 608 13.36 8.02 54.79
C LEU A 608 13.15 8.75 53.46
N TRP A 609 12.09 9.56 53.36
CA TRP A 609 11.81 10.35 52.17
C TRP A 609 12.91 11.38 51.88
N ALA A 610 13.38 12.10 52.90
CA ALA A 610 14.42 13.10 52.75
C ALA A 610 15.75 12.49 52.27
N VAL A 611 16.14 11.34 52.84
CA VAL A 611 17.36 10.62 52.42
C VAL A 611 17.21 10.10 50.98
N MET A 612 16.06 9.51 50.64
CA MET A 612 15.77 9.06 49.27
C MET A 612 15.86 10.20 48.25
N MET A 613 15.25 11.35 48.55
CA MET A 613 15.31 12.54 47.69
C MET A 613 16.73 13.11 47.60
N ALA A 614 17.49 13.11 48.70
CA ALA A 614 18.88 13.54 48.69
C ALA A 614 19.74 12.65 47.78
N CYS A 615 19.58 11.32 47.85
CA CYS A 615 20.27 10.38 46.95
C CYS A 615 19.86 10.57 45.49
N ALA A 616 18.58 10.77 45.19
CA ALA A 616 18.10 11.01 43.83
C ALA A 616 18.65 12.33 43.24
N MET A 617 18.60 13.43 44.01
CA MET A 617 19.14 14.72 43.61
C MET A 617 20.67 14.70 43.47
N ALA A 618 21.36 13.99 44.37
CA ALA A 618 22.80 13.78 44.28
C ALA A 618 23.16 13.00 43.01
N THR A 619 22.37 11.97 42.65
CA THR A 619 22.56 11.22 41.38
C THR A 619 22.48 12.15 40.17
N LEU A 620 21.48 13.03 40.11
CA LEU A 620 21.33 14.02 39.04
C LEU A 620 22.47 15.04 39.02
N ARG A 621 23.01 15.42 40.17
CA ARG A 621 24.16 16.35 40.26
C ARG A 621 25.46 15.68 39.83
N MET A 622 25.62 14.39 40.14
CA MET A 622 26.87 13.63 39.99
C MET A 622 26.85 12.68 38.79
N TYR A 623 25.85 12.75 37.90
CA TYR A 623 25.71 11.91 36.70
C TYR A 623 26.95 11.86 35.79
N LYS A 624 27.81 12.89 35.87
CA LYS A 624 29.08 12.94 35.14
C LYS A 624 30.08 11.92 35.63
N GLN A 625 30.06 11.56 36.91
CA GLN A 625 30.90 10.55 37.53
C GLN A 625 30.12 9.26 37.66
N ARG A 626 30.28 8.34 36.71
CA ARG A 626 29.40 7.15 36.60
C ARG A 626 29.43 6.26 37.83
N LEU A 627 30.61 6.06 38.42
CA LEU A 627 30.77 5.20 39.62
C LEU A 627 29.97 5.76 40.79
N LEU A 628 30.10 7.06 41.03
CA LEU A 628 29.40 7.72 42.11
C LEU A 628 27.89 7.79 41.85
N ALA A 629 27.47 8.02 40.60
CA ALA A 629 26.06 7.95 40.23
C ALA A 629 25.46 6.56 40.48
N VAL A 630 26.17 5.47 40.14
CA VAL A 630 25.72 4.09 40.42
C VAL A 630 25.63 3.83 41.93
N LEU A 631 26.60 4.28 42.72
CA LEU A 631 26.54 4.17 44.19
C LEU A 631 25.35 4.93 44.78
N LEU A 632 25.06 6.13 44.28
CA LEU A 632 23.93 6.94 44.73
C LEU A 632 22.58 6.34 44.30
N VAL A 633 22.49 5.70 43.14
CA VAL A 633 21.33 4.88 42.73
C VAL A 633 21.12 3.71 43.69
N GLY A 634 22.19 3.02 44.10
CA GLY A 634 22.12 2.00 45.15
C GLY A 634 21.59 2.54 46.48
N GLY A 635 21.96 3.77 46.84
CA GLY A 635 21.38 4.48 47.99
C GLY A 635 19.88 4.71 47.85
N VAL A 636 19.39 5.06 46.66
CA VAL A 636 17.94 5.16 46.38
C VAL A 636 17.27 3.80 46.54
N GLY A 637 17.84 2.73 45.95
CA GLY A 637 17.31 1.36 46.07
C GLY A 637 17.20 0.88 47.51
N LEU A 638 18.21 1.18 48.35
CA LEU A 638 18.19 0.86 49.78
C LEU A 638 17.07 1.62 50.52
N MET A 639 16.87 2.91 50.21
CA MET A 639 15.78 3.68 50.83
C MET A 639 14.39 3.21 50.38
N VAL A 640 14.25 2.72 49.14
CA VAL A 640 13.02 2.06 48.68
C VAL A 640 12.77 0.77 49.47
N ALA A 641 13.80 -0.06 49.68
CA ALA A 641 13.68 -1.27 50.50
C ALA A 641 13.29 -0.94 51.95
N MET A 642 13.91 0.07 52.56
CA MET A 642 13.55 0.55 53.91
C MET A 642 12.13 1.11 53.96
N THR A 643 11.66 1.74 52.88
CA THR A 643 10.27 2.20 52.77
C THR A 643 9.30 1.02 52.72
N PHE A 644 9.63 -0.08 52.02
CA PHE A 644 8.83 -1.31 52.07
C PHE A 644 8.79 -1.92 53.47
N VAL A 645 9.90 -1.92 54.21
CA VAL A 645 9.90 -2.34 55.63
C VAL A 645 9.00 -1.43 56.47
N PHE A 646 9.09 -0.11 56.29
CA PHE A 646 8.23 0.87 56.99
C PHE A 646 6.73 0.65 56.69
N LEU A 647 6.41 0.25 55.46
CA LEU A 647 5.05 -0.10 55.02
C LEU A 647 4.65 -1.56 55.31
N SER A 648 5.42 -2.28 56.14
CA SER A 648 5.16 -3.69 56.52
C SER A 648 5.09 -4.66 55.34
N ALA A 649 5.91 -4.44 54.31
CA ALA A 649 6.06 -5.29 53.12
C ALA A 649 7.43 -6.00 53.09
N PRO A 650 7.67 -6.99 53.96
CA PRO A 650 8.99 -7.63 54.12
C PRO A 650 9.46 -8.41 52.89
N ASP A 651 8.56 -9.09 52.16
CA ASP A 651 8.92 -9.83 50.94
C ASP A 651 9.41 -8.91 49.82
N LEU A 652 8.74 -7.76 49.64
CA LEU A 652 9.16 -6.72 48.69
C LEU A 652 10.50 -6.10 49.11
N ALA A 653 10.71 -5.86 50.41
CA ALA A 653 11.97 -5.32 50.92
C ALA A 653 13.15 -6.27 50.67
N LEU A 654 12.99 -7.57 50.95
CA LEU A 654 14.01 -8.59 50.69
C LEU A 654 14.31 -8.72 49.20
N THR A 655 13.27 -8.77 48.37
CA THR A 655 13.40 -8.85 46.92
C THR A 655 14.12 -7.63 46.36
N GLN A 656 13.72 -6.42 46.77
CA GLN A 656 14.34 -5.17 46.33
C GLN A 656 15.83 -5.11 46.71
N LEU A 657 16.17 -5.49 47.94
CA LEU A 657 17.57 -5.51 48.40
C LEU A 657 18.43 -6.46 47.56
N LEU A 658 17.93 -7.68 47.31
CA LEU A 658 18.66 -8.69 46.55
C LEU A 658 18.80 -8.29 45.08
N VAL A 659 17.72 -7.82 44.46
CA VAL A 659 17.76 -7.33 43.07
C VAL A 659 18.74 -6.17 42.95
N GLU A 660 18.72 -5.21 43.88
CA GLU A 660 19.66 -4.08 43.89
C GLU A 660 21.12 -4.56 44.00
N MET A 661 21.41 -5.55 44.86
CA MET A 661 22.75 -6.13 44.94
C MET A 661 23.19 -6.74 43.61
N VAL A 662 22.32 -7.51 42.95
CA VAL A 662 22.63 -8.11 41.65
C VAL A 662 22.82 -7.02 40.58
N THR A 663 21.88 -6.08 40.44
CA THR A 663 21.93 -5.05 39.40
C THR A 663 23.13 -4.12 39.57
N LEU A 664 23.50 -3.73 40.80
CA LEU A 664 24.69 -2.93 41.07
C LEU A 664 25.96 -3.65 40.61
N VAL A 665 26.11 -4.95 40.92
CA VAL A 665 27.27 -5.74 40.47
C VAL A 665 27.29 -5.82 38.94
N LEU A 666 26.14 -6.08 38.31
CA LEU A 666 26.01 -6.12 36.85
C LEU A 666 26.37 -4.76 36.20
N MET A 667 25.92 -3.63 36.77
CA MET A 667 26.27 -2.29 36.31
C MET A 667 27.77 -2.00 36.48
N LEU A 668 28.36 -2.36 37.63
CA LEU A 668 29.79 -2.18 37.89
C LEU A 668 30.66 -2.98 36.91
N LEU A 669 30.28 -4.22 36.59
CA LEU A 669 30.97 -5.01 35.57
C LEU A 669 30.84 -4.40 34.17
N GLY A 670 29.65 -3.90 33.82
CA GLY A 670 29.42 -3.19 32.55
C GLY A 670 30.23 -1.89 32.43
N MET A 671 30.45 -1.19 33.55
CA MET A 671 31.23 0.04 33.59
C MET A 671 32.69 -0.13 33.16
N ASN A 672 33.28 -1.32 33.33
CA ASN A 672 34.65 -1.59 32.86
C ASN A 672 34.84 -1.32 31.36
N TYR A 673 33.75 -1.34 30.58
CA TYR A 673 33.75 -1.13 29.13
C TYR A 673 33.24 0.26 28.70
N LEU A 674 32.90 1.14 29.65
CA LEU A 674 32.27 2.43 29.41
C LEU A 674 33.13 3.56 29.96
N PRO A 675 33.06 4.77 29.37
CA PRO A 675 33.86 5.87 29.84
C PRO A 675 33.52 6.32 31.26
N ALA A 676 34.51 6.51 32.13
CA ALA A 676 34.34 6.89 33.54
C ALA A 676 33.55 8.19 33.71
N GLN A 677 33.66 9.08 32.73
CA GLN A 677 32.91 10.32 32.66
C GLN A 677 31.91 10.35 31.49
N SER A 678 30.69 10.82 31.78
CA SER A 678 29.65 11.04 30.77
C SER A 678 29.97 12.26 29.89
N VAL A 679 29.56 12.22 28.62
CA VAL A 679 29.77 13.33 27.68
C VAL A 679 28.93 14.54 28.12
N THR A 680 29.52 15.74 28.07
CA THR A 680 28.84 16.97 28.48
C THR A 680 27.81 17.42 27.44
N GLU A 681 26.60 17.71 27.91
CA GLU A 681 25.56 18.34 27.10
C GLU A 681 25.89 19.81 26.83
N ARG A 682 25.99 20.17 25.54
CA ARG A 682 26.43 21.50 25.09
C ARG A 682 25.34 22.59 25.07
N SER A 683 24.06 22.22 25.11
CA SER A 683 22.94 23.18 24.94
C SER A 683 22.17 23.43 26.23
N THR A 684 22.19 24.68 26.70
CA THR A 684 21.46 25.14 27.89
C THR A 684 19.94 25.12 27.69
N LEU A 685 19.45 25.49 26.50
CA LEU A 685 18.02 25.45 26.16
C LEU A 685 17.45 24.03 26.24
N ARG A 686 18.22 23.04 25.76
CA ARG A 686 17.83 21.63 25.82
C ARG A 686 17.66 21.15 27.27
N LYS A 687 18.58 21.54 28.15
CA LYS A 687 18.52 21.20 29.58
C LYS A 687 17.26 21.75 30.24
N TYR A 688 16.93 23.02 30.02
CA TYR A 688 15.73 23.62 30.59
C TYR A 688 14.45 23.01 30.03
N ARG A 689 14.41 22.71 28.72
CA ARG A 689 13.29 22.00 28.11
C ARG A 689 13.10 20.62 28.73
N ASP A 690 14.16 19.81 28.78
CA ASP A 690 14.09 18.43 29.27
C ASP A 690 13.76 18.42 30.78
N ALA A 691 14.28 19.38 31.55
CA ALA A 691 13.90 19.59 32.95
C ALA A 691 12.43 19.99 33.11
N GLY A 692 11.92 20.91 32.27
CA GLY A 692 10.50 21.31 32.29
C GLY A 692 9.58 20.14 31.98
N ILE A 693 9.92 19.32 30.98
CA ILE A 693 9.15 18.13 30.61
C ILE A 693 9.20 17.08 31.72
N ALA A 694 10.37 16.84 32.31
CA ALA A 694 10.51 15.91 33.43
C ALA A 694 9.70 16.36 34.65
N LEU A 695 9.67 17.67 34.93
CA LEU A 695 8.87 18.24 36.02
C LEU A 695 7.38 18.07 35.76
N VAL A 696 6.89 18.43 34.56
CA VAL A 696 5.48 18.26 34.20
C VAL A 696 5.06 16.80 34.23
N ALA A 697 5.87 15.89 33.67
CA ALA A 697 5.60 14.46 33.70
C ALA A 697 5.59 13.90 35.12
N GLY A 698 6.58 14.28 35.94
CA GLY A 698 6.71 13.82 37.32
C GLY A 698 5.59 14.34 38.22
N VAL A 699 5.26 15.63 38.15
CA VAL A 699 4.13 16.22 38.90
C VAL A 699 2.80 15.64 38.44
N GLY A 700 2.61 15.45 37.12
CA GLY A 700 1.42 14.83 36.58
C GLY A 700 1.24 13.40 37.07
N LEU A 701 2.30 12.59 37.05
CA LEU A 701 2.27 11.23 37.58
C LEU A 701 2.02 11.20 39.09
N ALA A 702 2.63 12.11 39.85
CA ALA A 702 2.38 12.24 41.28
C ALA A 702 0.92 12.60 41.58
N ALA A 703 0.33 13.53 40.82
CA ALA A 703 -1.08 13.90 40.94
C ALA A 703 -2.02 12.73 40.59
N LEU A 704 -1.71 11.96 39.53
CA LEU A 704 -2.45 10.74 39.18
C LEU A 704 -2.37 9.70 40.30
N ALA A 705 -1.16 9.41 40.79
CA ALA A 705 -0.93 8.42 41.84
C ALA A 705 -1.66 8.83 43.13
N TYR A 706 -1.56 10.09 43.54
CA TYR A 706 -2.25 10.60 44.73
C TYR A 706 -3.77 10.56 44.57
N THR A 707 -4.30 10.89 43.40
CA THR A 707 -5.74 10.77 43.10
C THR A 707 -6.20 9.31 43.18
N ALA A 708 -5.44 8.38 42.61
CA ALA A 708 -5.76 6.96 42.68
C ALA A 708 -5.75 6.41 44.12
N MET A 709 -4.78 6.83 44.93
CA MET A 709 -4.64 6.41 46.33
C MET A 709 -5.70 7.00 47.27
N THR A 710 -6.38 8.09 46.86
CA THR A 710 -7.40 8.78 47.68
C THR A 710 -8.83 8.39 47.32
N LEU A 711 -9.02 7.52 46.33
CA LEU A 711 -10.32 6.93 46.01
C LEU A 711 -10.76 5.91 47.09
N PRO A 712 -12.07 5.70 47.29
CA PRO A 712 -12.58 4.77 48.30
C PRO A 712 -12.04 3.33 48.11
N PRO A 713 -11.69 2.62 49.20
CA PRO A 713 -10.94 1.36 49.16
C PRO A 713 -11.82 0.13 48.90
N ASN A 714 -12.67 0.15 47.86
CA ASN A 714 -13.32 -1.07 47.38
C ASN A 714 -12.28 -1.92 46.62
N THR A 715 -11.39 -2.58 47.36
CA THR A 715 -10.27 -3.35 46.82
C THR A 715 -10.39 -4.83 47.19
N MET A 716 -9.81 -5.69 46.34
CA MET A 716 -9.74 -7.14 46.56
C MET A 716 -8.85 -7.54 47.75
N ALA A 717 -8.15 -6.60 48.40
CA ALA A 717 -7.17 -6.90 49.44
C ALA A 717 -7.80 -7.59 50.66
N GLY A 718 -8.98 -7.14 51.10
CA GLY A 718 -9.70 -7.75 52.22
C GLY A 718 -10.14 -9.20 51.94
N GLU A 719 -10.55 -9.47 50.70
CA GLU A 719 -10.92 -10.82 50.27
C GLU A 719 -9.71 -11.76 50.23
N MET A 720 -8.58 -11.29 49.68
CA MET A 720 -7.34 -12.09 49.64
C MET A 720 -6.84 -12.42 51.05
N LEU A 721 -6.86 -11.46 51.97
CA LEU A 721 -6.50 -11.69 53.38
C LEU A 721 -7.40 -12.75 54.05
N ALA A 722 -8.71 -12.74 53.76
CA ALA A 722 -9.66 -13.68 54.33
C ALA A 722 -9.52 -15.10 53.76
N ARG A 723 -9.09 -15.23 52.49
CA ARG A 723 -9.05 -16.52 51.76
C ARG A 723 -7.68 -17.22 51.80
N SER A 724 -6.57 -16.51 52.00
CA SER A 724 -5.21 -17.09 51.92
C SER A 724 -4.96 -18.27 52.85
N LEU A 725 -5.39 -18.19 54.12
CA LEU A 725 -5.19 -19.31 55.05
C LEU A 725 -6.23 -20.44 54.84
N PRO A 726 -7.55 -20.15 54.72
CA PRO A 726 -8.55 -21.22 54.59
C PRO A 726 -8.54 -21.97 53.26
N GLU A 727 -8.18 -21.31 52.15
CA GLU A 727 -8.25 -21.92 50.81
C GLU A 727 -6.88 -22.34 50.27
N ALA A 728 -5.82 -21.59 50.58
CA ALA A 728 -4.46 -21.83 50.07
C ALA A 728 -3.48 -22.32 51.15
N TYR A 729 -3.94 -22.52 52.39
CA TYR A 729 -3.19 -23.11 53.50
C TYR A 729 -1.86 -22.40 53.81
N GLY A 730 -1.78 -21.09 53.53
CA GLY A 730 -0.57 -20.29 53.74
C GLY A 730 -0.84 -19.01 54.51
N SER A 731 -0.02 -18.71 55.52
CA SER A 731 -0.10 -17.46 56.28
C SER A 731 0.66 -16.30 55.62
N ASN A 732 1.55 -16.58 54.66
CA ASN A 732 2.18 -15.52 53.87
C ASN A 732 1.31 -15.15 52.67
N VAL A 733 0.44 -14.16 52.87
CA VAL A 733 -0.52 -13.70 51.85
C VAL A 733 0.15 -13.25 50.56
N VAL A 734 1.33 -12.64 50.62
CA VAL A 734 2.06 -12.19 49.42
C VAL A 734 2.51 -13.40 48.60
N ASN A 735 3.18 -14.37 49.24
CA ASN A 735 3.64 -15.57 48.55
C ASN A 735 2.46 -16.38 48.01
N VAL A 736 1.40 -16.57 48.81
CA VAL A 736 0.17 -17.25 48.39
C VAL A 736 -0.45 -16.59 47.15
N ILE A 737 -0.50 -15.26 47.09
CA ILE A 737 -0.97 -14.57 45.88
C ILE A 737 -0.07 -14.90 44.69
N LEU A 738 1.25 -14.85 44.85
CA LEU A 738 2.20 -15.05 43.76
C LEU A 738 2.24 -16.50 43.24
N VAL A 739 2.09 -17.50 44.11
CA VAL A 739 2.30 -18.91 43.73
C VAL A 739 1.00 -19.69 43.54
N ASP A 740 -0.11 -19.18 44.07
CA ASP A 740 -1.43 -19.85 44.03
C ASP A 740 -2.46 -18.98 43.30
N PHE A 741 -3.05 -17.97 43.97
CA PHE A 741 -4.15 -17.17 43.40
C PHE A 741 -3.80 -16.49 42.07
N ARG A 742 -2.54 -16.07 41.90
CA ARG A 742 -1.99 -15.44 40.70
C ARG A 742 -0.68 -16.10 40.27
N GLY A 743 -0.57 -17.42 40.46
CA GLY A 743 0.56 -18.25 39.96
C GLY A 743 0.93 -17.99 38.51
N PHE A 744 -0.07 -17.68 37.68
CA PHE A 744 0.13 -17.41 36.26
C PHE A 744 0.94 -16.13 35.99
N ASP A 745 0.79 -15.09 36.81
CA ASP A 745 1.55 -13.84 36.70
C ASP A 745 3.05 -14.14 36.98
N THR A 746 3.34 -14.88 38.06
CA THR A 746 4.69 -15.32 38.40
C THR A 746 5.30 -16.26 37.36
N PHE A 747 4.51 -17.15 36.74
CA PHE A 747 4.97 -17.97 35.62
C PHE A 747 5.43 -17.12 34.43
N GLY A 748 4.66 -16.07 34.11
CA GLY A 748 5.02 -15.09 33.10
C GLY A 748 6.33 -14.35 33.45
N GLU A 749 6.45 -13.87 34.68
CA GLU A 749 7.64 -13.14 35.16
C GLU A 749 8.93 -13.97 35.06
N ILE A 750 8.93 -15.22 35.55
CA ILE A 750 10.12 -16.08 35.46
C ILE A 750 10.47 -16.42 34.02
N THR A 751 9.46 -16.56 33.15
CA THR A 751 9.67 -16.78 31.72
C THR A 751 10.33 -15.57 31.08
N VAL A 752 9.87 -14.35 31.38
CA VAL A 752 10.48 -13.09 30.92
C VAL A 752 11.92 -12.96 31.44
N PHE A 753 12.17 -13.28 32.71
CA PHE A 753 13.50 -13.24 33.30
C PHE A 753 14.45 -14.24 32.62
N GLY A 754 13.99 -15.47 32.38
CA GLY A 754 14.74 -16.49 31.63
C GLY A 754 15.05 -16.05 30.20
N ILE A 755 14.07 -15.48 29.49
CA ILE A 755 14.27 -14.91 28.15
C ILE A 755 15.31 -13.79 28.17
N ALA A 756 15.23 -12.86 29.14
CA ALA A 756 16.20 -11.78 29.28
C ALA A 756 17.63 -12.32 29.45
N ALA A 757 17.81 -13.34 30.30
CA ALA A 757 19.10 -13.99 30.48
C ALA A 757 19.61 -14.67 29.20
N LEU A 758 18.75 -15.35 28.44
CA LEU A 758 19.09 -15.95 27.16
C LEU A 758 19.43 -14.92 26.08
N VAL A 759 18.75 -13.76 26.06
CA VAL A 759 19.06 -12.64 25.17
C VAL A 759 20.44 -12.08 25.49
N VAL A 760 20.74 -11.85 26.77
CA VAL A 760 22.08 -11.42 27.20
C VAL A 760 23.14 -12.43 26.77
N HIS A 761 22.90 -13.73 26.97
CA HIS A 761 23.79 -14.78 26.49
C HIS A 761 23.98 -14.74 24.97
N ALA A 762 22.90 -14.62 24.19
CA ALA A 762 22.95 -14.57 22.74
C ALA A 762 23.73 -13.35 22.21
N MET A 763 23.56 -12.19 22.85
CA MET A 763 24.25 -10.93 22.51
C MET A 763 25.74 -10.98 22.89
N LEU A 764 26.08 -11.48 24.08
CA LEU A 764 27.43 -11.36 24.63
C LEU A 764 28.36 -12.52 24.27
N ARG A 765 27.86 -13.75 24.04
CA ARG A 765 28.70 -14.94 23.78
C ARG A 765 29.73 -14.80 22.65
N ARG A 766 29.47 -13.93 21.67
CA ARG A 766 30.36 -13.63 20.52
C ARG A 766 30.85 -12.18 20.51
N SER A 767 30.43 -11.38 21.48
CA SER A 767 30.86 -10.00 21.59
C SER A 767 32.32 -9.91 22.01
N ARG A 768 33.02 -8.91 21.47
CA ARG A 768 34.39 -8.58 21.87
C ARG A 768 34.48 -7.09 22.13
N MET A 769 34.91 -6.71 23.33
CA MET A 769 34.97 -5.32 23.75
C MET A 769 36.35 -5.00 24.32
N ALA A 770 36.80 -3.76 24.14
CA ALA A 770 38.02 -3.27 24.77
C ALA A 770 37.62 -2.61 26.11
N PRO A 771 38.27 -2.97 27.24
CA PRO A 771 38.04 -2.25 28.49
C PRO A 771 38.45 -0.78 28.35
N GLU A 772 37.89 0.13 29.16
CA GLU A 772 38.30 1.54 29.13
C GLU A 772 39.72 1.72 29.68
N GLN A 773 40.03 1.05 30.79
CA GLN A 773 41.31 1.10 31.45
C GLN A 773 41.82 -0.32 31.70
N ILE A 774 43.12 -0.53 31.54
CA ILE A 774 43.79 -1.79 31.86
C ILE A 774 44.73 -1.48 33.02
N MET A 775 44.52 -2.12 34.16
CA MET A 775 45.46 -1.99 35.27
C MET A 775 46.76 -2.76 34.96
N PRO A 776 47.94 -2.13 35.04
CA PRO A 776 49.20 -2.82 34.81
C PRO A 776 49.51 -3.79 35.97
N GLY A 777 49.95 -5.00 35.62
CA GLY A 777 50.32 -6.06 36.57
C GLY A 777 49.34 -7.23 36.62
N PRO A 778 49.70 -8.33 37.31
CA PRO A 778 48.78 -9.45 37.52
C PRO A 778 47.59 -9.03 38.41
N PRO A 779 46.43 -9.70 38.31
CA PRO A 779 45.28 -9.42 39.18
C PRO A 779 45.69 -9.42 40.65
N ILE A 780 45.30 -8.38 41.39
CA ILE A 780 45.56 -8.28 42.82
C ILE A 780 44.86 -9.45 43.51
N LYS A 781 45.64 -10.34 44.13
CA LYS A 781 45.08 -11.43 44.93
C LYS A 781 44.53 -10.85 46.23
N LEU A 782 43.25 -11.05 46.47
CA LEU A 782 42.56 -10.65 47.69
C LEU A 782 42.23 -11.92 48.51
N PRO A 783 43.21 -12.51 49.22
CA PRO A 783 43.03 -13.81 49.88
C PRO A 783 41.94 -13.75 50.97
N VAL A 784 41.94 -12.70 51.81
CA VAL A 784 40.97 -12.57 52.90
C VAL A 784 39.52 -12.50 52.39
N PRO A 785 39.16 -11.63 51.42
CA PRO A 785 37.83 -11.66 50.80
C PRO A 785 37.51 -12.97 50.07
N ALA A 786 38.51 -13.61 49.43
CA ALA A 786 38.30 -14.86 48.70
C ALA A 786 37.97 -16.04 49.63
N ASP A 787 38.67 -16.14 50.76
CA ASP A 787 38.45 -17.18 51.78
C ASP A 787 37.13 -16.95 52.52
N LEU A 788 36.81 -15.69 52.85
CA LEU A 788 35.52 -15.34 53.45
C LEU A 788 34.36 -15.70 52.52
N ALA A 789 34.48 -15.40 51.22
CA ALA A 789 33.46 -15.75 50.23
C ALA A 789 33.27 -17.27 50.08
N GLN A 790 34.30 -18.08 50.33
CA GLN A 790 34.18 -19.54 50.36
C GLN A 790 33.44 -20.04 51.60
N ILE A 791 33.73 -19.47 52.77
CA ILE A 791 33.07 -19.80 54.04
C ILE A 791 31.60 -19.35 54.04
N MET A 792 31.30 -18.21 53.42
CA MET A 792 29.94 -17.70 53.31
C MET A 792 29.03 -18.52 52.41
N PHE A 793 29.58 -19.30 51.46
CA PHE A 793 28.76 -20.04 50.49
C PHE A 793 27.87 -21.13 51.12
N PRO A 794 28.38 -22.05 51.97
CA PRO A 794 27.53 -23.01 52.68
C PRO A 794 26.47 -22.36 53.57
N LEU A 795 26.83 -21.24 54.22
CA LEU A 795 25.89 -20.49 55.07
C LEU A 795 24.75 -19.88 54.26
N THR A 796 25.09 -19.20 53.16
CA THR A 796 24.09 -18.57 52.26
C THR A 796 23.25 -19.60 51.51
N LEU A 797 23.81 -20.75 51.14
CA LEU A 797 23.04 -21.89 50.63
C LEU A 797 22.02 -22.38 51.67
N THR A 798 22.42 -22.50 52.93
CA THR A 798 21.52 -22.88 54.03
C THR A 798 20.41 -21.83 54.21
N VAL A 799 20.75 -20.54 54.18
CA VAL A 799 19.77 -19.44 54.26
C VAL A 799 18.83 -19.43 53.05
N SER A 800 19.34 -19.72 51.84
CA SER A 800 18.54 -19.85 50.63
C SER A 800 17.51 -20.96 50.76
N ILE A 801 17.93 -22.17 51.19
CA ILE A 801 17.03 -23.30 51.44
C ILE A 801 16.02 -22.98 52.55
N PHE A 802 16.46 -22.33 53.63
CA PHE A 802 15.56 -21.91 54.71
C PHE A 802 14.48 -20.92 54.22
N MET A 803 14.87 -19.91 53.44
CA MET A 803 13.93 -18.93 52.87
C MET A 803 13.00 -19.55 51.82
N PHE A 804 13.46 -20.57 51.10
CA PHE A 804 12.63 -21.35 50.18
C PHE A 804 11.55 -22.13 50.93
N LEU A 805 11.94 -22.92 51.95
CA LEU A 805 11.04 -23.81 52.66
C LEU A 805 9.98 -23.07 53.50
N ARG A 806 10.32 -21.89 54.04
CA ARG A 806 9.38 -21.12 54.87
C ARG A 806 8.44 -20.19 54.09
N GLY A 807 8.65 -20.03 52.77
CA GLY A 807 8.02 -18.98 51.96
C GLY A 807 6.49 -18.96 51.99
N HIS A 808 5.87 -20.14 52.15
CA HIS A 808 4.41 -20.28 52.21
C HIS A 808 3.79 -19.65 53.47
N ASN A 809 4.55 -19.56 54.57
CA ASN A 809 4.05 -19.17 55.89
C ASN A 809 4.76 -17.94 56.48
N SER A 810 5.91 -17.55 55.94
CA SER A 810 6.71 -16.43 56.41
C SER A 810 7.46 -15.80 55.24
N PRO A 811 7.98 -14.56 55.40
CA PRO A 811 8.68 -13.89 54.32
C PRO A 811 9.79 -14.76 53.72
N GLY A 812 9.81 -14.93 52.40
CA GLY A 812 10.56 -15.95 51.68
C GLY A 812 9.88 -16.36 50.36
N GLY A 813 10.30 -17.49 49.78
CA GLY A 813 9.75 -18.04 48.53
C GLY A 813 10.82 -18.31 47.47
N GLY A 814 10.39 -18.87 46.33
CA GLY A 814 11.29 -19.31 45.25
C GLY A 814 12.19 -18.21 44.69
N PHE A 815 11.65 -17.01 44.46
CA PHE A 815 12.39 -15.89 43.87
C PHE A 815 13.50 -15.36 44.79
N ILE A 816 13.14 -15.05 46.04
CA ILE A 816 14.06 -14.53 47.07
C ILE A 816 15.17 -15.55 47.31
N ALA A 817 14.81 -16.82 47.51
CA ALA A 817 15.78 -17.88 47.76
C ALA A 817 16.76 -18.05 46.58
N GLY A 818 16.28 -17.97 45.34
CA GLY A 818 17.12 -18.07 44.14
C GLY A 818 18.15 -16.95 44.04
N LEU A 819 17.76 -15.72 44.37
CA LEU A 819 18.70 -14.59 44.42
C LEU A 819 19.68 -14.68 45.60
N ILE A 820 19.23 -15.13 46.78
CA ILE A 820 20.14 -15.35 47.93
C ILE A 820 21.25 -16.33 47.57
N LEU A 821 20.94 -17.38 46.79
CA LEU A 821 21.96 -18.31 46.30
C LEU A 821 22.91 -17.67 45.27
N ALA A 822 22.40 -16.75 44.43
CA ALA A 822 23.19 -16.08 43.41
C ALA A 822 24.20 -15.07 43.98
N VAL A 823 23.85 -14.30 45.01
CA VAL A 823 24.70 -13.24 45.63
C VAL A 823 26.09 -13.70 46.10
N PRO A 824 26.27 -14.79 46.88
CA PRO A 824 27.59 -15.26 47.29
C PRO A 824 28.45 -15.72 46.10
N LEU A 825 27.83 -16.36 45.10
CA LEU A 825 28.52 -16.73 43.87
C LEU A 825 28.91 -15.49 43.07
N LEU A 826 28.05 -14.47 43.00
CA LEU A 826 28.35 -13.15 42.43
C LEU A 826 29.63 -12.57 43.04
N ILE A 827 29.74 -12.58 44.37
CA ILE A 827 30.91 -12.10 45.10
C ILE A 827 32.15 -12.94 44.74
N GLN A 828 32.03 -14.26 44.65
CA GLN A 828 33.14 -15.13 44.23
C GLN A 828 33.57 -14.85 42.77
N TYR A 829 32.63 -14.62 41.86
CA TYR A 829 32.91 -14.27 40.46
C TYR A 829 33.68 -12.95 40.35
N VAL A 830 33.35 -11.95 41.17
CA VAL A 830 34.04 -10.66 41.22
C VAL A 830 35.45 -10.78 41.82
N ILE A 831 35.62 -11.55 42.90
CA ILE A 831 36.88 -11.62 43.65
C ILE A 831 37.88 -12.62 43.03
N GLN A 832 37.41 -13.81 42.65
CA GLN A 832 38.26 -14.92 42.20
C GLN A 832 38.33 -15.04 40.67
N GLY A 833 37.46 -14.31 39.97
CA GLY A 833 37.39 -14.32 38.51
C GLY A 833 36.63 -15.50 37.92
N THR A 834 36.13 -15.30 36.71
CA THR A 834 35.19 -16.19 35.99
C THR A 834 35.74 -17.59 35.77
N ALA A 835 37.03 -17.71 35.40
CA ALA A 835 37.67 -19.00 35.17
C ALA A 835 37.83 -19.85 36.46
N SER A 836 38.04 -19.20 37.61
CA SER A 836 38.18 -19.90 38.90
C SER A 836 36.83 -20.47 39.34
N VAL A 837 35.75 -19.71 39.18
CA VAL A 837 34.41 -20.14 39.60
C VAL A 837 33.83 -21.19 38.63
N GLU A 838 33.99 -21.01 37.32
CA GLU A 838 33.49 -21.97 36.32
C GLU A 838 34.22 -23.33 36.39
N SER A 839 35.51 -23.35 36.71
CA SER A 839 36.26 -24.60 36.89
C SER A 839 35.88 -25.39 38.14
N ARG A 840 35.29 -24.74 39.16
CA ARG A 840 34.80 -25.38 40.39
C ARG A 840 33.36 -25.83 40.31
N PHE A 841 32.48 -25.04 39.70
CA PHE A 841 31.04 -25.26 39.76
C PHE A 841 30.40 -25.82 38.47
N GLY A 842 31.02 -25.67 37.29
CA GLY A 842 30.65 -26.40 36.07
C GLY A 842 29.17 -26.38 35.63
N PHE A 843 28.33 -25.46 36.13
CA PHE A 843 26.89 -25.46 35.89
C PHE A 843 26.53 -24.94 34.49
N ASP A 844 25.70 -25.70 33.77
CA ASP A 844 25.04 -25.21 32.56
C ASP A 844 23.81 -24.39 32.95
N TYR A 845 23.99 -23.09 33.11
CA TYR A 845 22.93 -22.17 33.52
C TYR A 845 21.77 -22.11 32.51
N VAL A 846 22.02 -22.37 31.23
CA VAL A 846 20.96 -22.41 30.20
C VAL A 846 20.06 -23.63 30.44
N ARG A 847 20.64 -24.80 30.72
CA ARG A 847 19.87 -25.98 31.12
C ARG A 847 19.13 -25.75 32.43
N CYS A 848 19.73 -25.06 33.39
CA CYS A 848 19.08 -24.72 34.66
C CYS A 848 17.78 -23.93 34.45
N ILE A 849 17.82 -22.88 33.61
CA ILE A 849 16.61 -22.12 33.23
C ILE A 849 15.58 -23.03 32.55
N GLY A 850 16.02 -23.87 31.60
CA GLY A 850 15.13 -24.80 30.90
C GLY A 850 14.45 -25.81 31.83
N ILE A 851 15.20 -26.40 32.76
CA ILE A 851 14.70 -27.32 33.77
C ILE A 851 13.72 -26.61 34.71
N GLY A 852 14.06 -25.40 35.18
CA GLY A 852 13.18 -24.63 36.04
C GLY A 852 11.83 -24.29 35.39
N LEU A 853 11.83 -23.87 34.12
CA LEU A 853 10.60 -23.64 33.37
C LEU A 853 9.80 -24.92 33.14
N LEU A 854 10.46 -26.03 32.82
CA LEU A 854 9.80 -27.33 32.68
C LEU A 854 9.16 -27.79 34.00
N ILE A 855 9.83 -27.58 35.13
CA ILE A 855 9.29 -27.88 36.46
C ILE A 855 8.08 -27.00 36.77
N ALA A 856 8.13 -25.70 36.48
CA ALA A 856 7.00 -24.80 36.67
C ALA A 856 5.79 -25.20 35.81
N VAL A 857 6.01 -25.53 34.54
CA VAL A 857 4.95 -26.02 33.63
C VAL A 857 4.41 -27.37 34.08
N ALA A 858 5.27 -28.30 34.45
CA ALA A 858 4.87 -29.62 34.91
C ALA A 858 4.05 -29.55 36.20
N SER A 859 4.50 -28.74 37.18
CA SER A 859 3.79 -28.50 38.43
C SER A 859 2.43 -27.85 38.20
N GLY A 860 2.36 -26.84 37.32
CA GLY A 860 1.08 -26.22 36.97
C GLY A 860 0.15 -27.15 36.19
N SER A 861 0.66 -27.95 35.27
CA SER A 861 -0.12 -28.89 34.44
C SER A 861 -0.58 -30.12 35.22
N ALA A 862 0.11 -30.49 36.31
CA ALA A 862 -0.27 -31.61 37.16
C ALA A 862 -1.68 -31.44 37.73
N SER A 863 -2.08 -30.21 38.06
CA SER A 863 -3.43 -29.87 38.53
C SER A 863 -4.52 -30.26 37.50
N MET A 864 -4.25 -30.08 36.20
CA MET A 864 -5.18 -30.44 35.12
C MET A 864 -5.43 -31.94 34.99
N LEU A 865 -4.49 -32.78 35.44
CA LEU A 865 -4.68 -34.23 35.50
C LEU A 865 -5.77 -34.64 36.52
N PHE A 866 -6.04 -33.77 37.49
CA PHE A 866 -7.09 -33.94 38.50
C PHE A 866 -8.39 -33.22 38.13
N GLY A 867 -8.52 -32.70 36.90
CA GLY A 867 -9.72 -32.02 36.41
C GLY A 867 -9.90 -30.59 36.92
N VAL A 868 -8.89 -30.02 37.59
CA VAL A 868 -8.89 -28.61 38.05
C VAL A 868 -8.06 -27.71 37.13
N PRO A 869 -8.31 -26.39 37.08
CA PRO A 869 -7.58 -25.47 36.20
C PRO A 869 -6.07 -25.44 36.47
N PHE A 870 -5.29 -25.08 35.43
CA PHE A 870 -3.83 -24.91 35.50
C PHE A 870 -3.39 -24.05 36.69
N LEU A 871 -2.32 -24.46 37.38
CA LEU A 871 -1.75 -23.82 38.58
C LEU A 871 -2.67 -23.77 39.81
N THR A 872 -3.73 -24.59 39.88
CA THR A 872 -4.47 -24.76 41.14
C THR A 872 -3.60 -25.50 42.16
N SER A 873 -3.35 -24.91 43.34
CA SER A 873 -2.59 -25.57 44.39
C SER A 873 -3.43 -26.64 45.13
N GLY A 874 -2.73 -27.62 45.70
CA GLY A 874 -3.29 -28.66 46.56
C GLY A 874 -2.44 -28.80 47.82
N HIS A 875 -3.01 -29.40 48.86
CA HIS A 875 -2.38 -29.49 50.16
C HIS A 875 -2.32 -30.94 50.67
N LEU A 876 -1.22 -31.31 51.33
CA LEU A 876 -1.02 -32.62 51.94
C LEU A 876 -0.27 -32.46 53.27
N ASP A 877 -0.89 -32.87 54.37
CA ASP A 877 -0.22 -32.97 55.67
C ASP A 877 0.47 -34.32 55.80
N LEU A 878 1.81 -34.33 55.84
CA LEU A 878 2.60 -35.54 56.04
C LEU A 878 3.07 -35.66 57.49
N HIS A 879 2.71 -36.76 58.16
CA HIS A 879 3.24 -37.07 59.48
C HIS A 879 4.58 -37.80 59.36
N LEU A 880 5.69 -37.12 59.67
CA LEU A 880 7.03 -37.70 59.66
C LEU A 880 7.43 -38.16 61.06
N PRO A 881 7.88 -39.42 61.25
CA PRO A 881 8.36 -39.88 62.55
C PRO A 881 9.56 -39.01 62.97
N VAL A 882 9.56 -38.54 64.22
CA VAL A 882 10.54 -37.60 64.85
C VAL A 882 10.30 -36.10 64.57
N ILE A 883 9.73 -35.72 63.41
CA ILE A 883 9.59 -34.31 63.01
C ILE A 883 8.16 -33.76 63.27
N GLY A 884 7.15 -34.62 63.25
CA GLY A 884 5.74 -34.25 63.43
C GLY A 884 5.01 -34.02 62.09
N ASP A 885 3.89 -33.30 62.15
CA ASP A 885 3.08 -32.96 60.97
C ASP A 885 3.77 -31.86 60.13
N VAL A 886 4.02 -32.17 58.86
CA VAL A 886 4.63 -31.25 57.89
C VAL A 886 3.61 -30.90 56.81
N PRO A 887 3.10 -29.65 56.80
CA PRO A 887 2.19 -29.17 55.76
C PRO A 887 2.95 -29.01 54.44
N LEU A 888 2.56 -29.76 53.40
CA LEU A 888 3.12 -29.63 52.05
C LEU A 888 2.07 -29.07 51.10
N ALA A 889 2.35 -27.90 50.55
CA ALA A 889 1.59 -27.34 49.44
C ALA A 889 2.23 -27.77 48.10
N SER A 890 1.42 -28.17 47.12
CA SER A 890 1.90 -28.48 45.76
C SER A 890 2.56 -27.25 45.09
N ALA A 891 2.25 -26.04 45.57
CA ALA A 891 2.89 -24.79 45.20
C ALA A 891 4.43 -24.80 45.37
N ILE A 892 4.97 -25.64 46.27
CA ILE A 892 6.44 -25.79 46.42
C ILE A 892 7.11 -26.32 45.13
N GLY A 893 6.39 -27.12 44.34
CA GLY A 893 6.87 -27.61 43.04
C GLY A 893 7.01 -26.48 42.03
N PHE A 894 6.02 -25.57 42.00
CA PHE A 894 6.06 -24.38 41.17
C PHE A 894 7.19 -23.42 41.61
N ASP A 895 7.30 -23.19 42.93
CA ASP A 895 8.37 -22.38 43.53
C ASP A 895 9.77 -22.95 43.28
N THR A 896 9.91 -24.27 43.18
CA THR A 896 11.17 -24.92 42.77
C THR A 896 11.55 -24.50 41.35
N GLY A 897 10.58 -24.43 40.45
CA GLY A 897 10.79 -23.93 39.09
C GLY A 897 11.24 -22.47 39.09
N VAL A 898 10.55 -21.61 39.86
CA VAL A 898 10.91 -20.19 40.05
C VAL A 898 12.35 -20.05 40.56
N TYR A 899 12.69 -20.79 41.61
CA TYR A 899 14.02 -20.80 42.24
C TYR A 899 15.14 -21.07 41.23
N LEU A 900 14.98 -22.12 40.41
CA LEU A 900 15.97 -22.53 39.42
C LEU A 900 16.10 -21.52 38.27
N VAL A 901 14.99 -20.95 37.79
CA VAL A 901 15.01 -19.95 36.71
C VAL A 901 15.68 -18.66 37.18
N VAL A 902 15.37 -18.19 38.39
CA VAL A 902 15.93 -16.96 38.95
C VAL A 902 17.43 -17.12 39.21
N PHE A 903 17.83 -18.22 39.86
CA PHE A 903 19.24 -18.55 40.06
C PHE A 903 19.99 -18.69 38.73
N GLY A 904 19.50 -19.53 37.82
CA GLY A 904 20.11 -19.79 36.52
C GLY A 904 20.22 -18.53 35.66
N GLY A 905 19.16 -17.71 35.62
CA GLY A 905 19.13 -16.45 34.87
C GLY A 905 20.12 -15.40 35.39
N ALA A 906 20.16 -15.19 36.71
CA ALA A 906 21.10 -14.26 37.34
C ALA A 906 22.56 -14.67 37.08
N MET A 907 22.86 -15.97 37.27
CA MET A 907 24.21 -16.50 37.06
C MET A 907 24.63 -16.50 35.58
N LEU A 908 23.70 -16.77 34.65
CA LEU A 908 23.97 -16.71 33.22
C LEU A 908 24.32 -15.29 32.77
N MET A 909 23.53 -14.29 33.18
CA MET A 909 23.80 -12.88 32.86
C MET A 909 25.17 -12.44 33.40
N LEU A 910 25.50 -12.85 34.63
CA LEU A 910 26.78 -12.56 35.26
C LEU A 910 27.97 -13.19 34.53
N SER A 911 27.93 -14.51 34.32
CA SER A 911 29.01 -15.25 33.63
C SER A 911 29.27 -14.64 32.26
N MET A 912 28.21 -14.27 31.52
CA MET A 912 28.34 -13.66 30.19
C MET A 912 28.99 -12.28 30.23
N MET A 913 28.75 -11.46 31.25
CA MET A 913 29.44 -10.19 31.41
C MET A 913 30.87 -10.32 31.92
N GLY A 914 31.15 -11.32 32.76
CA GLY A 914 32.50 -11.62 33.26
C GLY A 914 33.43 -12.30 32.25
N THR A 915 32.89 -12.89 31.17
CA THR A 915 33.66 -13.65 30.14
C THR A 915 33.85 -12.90 28.82
N ILE A 916 33.43 -11.63 28.72
CA ILE A 916 33.54 -10.86 27.48
C ILE A 916 34.99 -10.80 27.03
N LYS A 917 35.25 -11.30 25.81
CA LYS A 917 36.62 -11.40 25.31
C LYS A 917 37.16 -10.02 24.91
N PRO A 918 38.45 -9.73 25.16
CA PRO A 918 39.07 -8.49 24.71
C PRO A 918 39.03 -8.39 23.18
N SER A 919 38.81 -7.16 22.69
CA SER A 919 38.86 -6.87 21.25
C SER A 919 40.28 -7.08 20.71
N ARG A 920 40.39 -7.78 19.57
CA ARG A 920 41.68 -8.00 18.88
C ARG A 920 42.11 -6.82 18.00
N THR A 921 41.18 -5.91 17.67
CA THR A 921 41.38 -4.85 16.66
C THR A 921 41.23 -3.44 17.21
N ARG A 922 40.73 -3.28 18.44
CA ARG A 922 40.58 -1.98 19.10
C ARG A 922 41.34 -1.97 20.41
N THR A 923 42.34 -1.10 20.52
CA THR A 923 43.01 -0.77 21.79
C THR A 923 42.20 0.29 22.54
N ALA A 924 42.24 0.23 23.87
CA ALA A 924 41.56 1.20 24.74
C ALA A 924 42.16 2.60 24.50
N ARG A 925 41.37 3.55 23.99
CA ARG A 925 41.89 4.90 23.62
C ARG A 925 42.30 5.78 24.81
N ARG A 926 42.08 5.34 26.06
CA ARG A 926 42.26 6.15 27.29
C ARG A 926 43.11 5.48 28.37
N GLY A 927 43.68 4.30 28.12
CA GLY A 927 44.14 3.38 29.18
C GLY A 927 45.62 3.02 29.22
N GLU A 928 46.48 3.54 28.34
CA GLU A 928 47.95 3.46 28.55
C GLU A 928 48.41 4.80 29.14
N ILE A 929 48.71 4.83 30.44
CA ILE A 929 49.48 5.94 31.01
C ILE A 929 50.93 5.70 30.62
N ASP A 930 51.34 6.32 29.52
CA ASP A 930 52.75 6.48 29.16
C ASP A 930 53.28 7.71 29.92
N PRO A 931 54.11 7.55 30.97
CA PRO A 931 54.61 8.67 31.78
C PRO A 931 55.50 9.63 31.00
N GLN A 932 55.79 9.37 29.72
CA GLN A 932 56.62 10.20 28.85
C GLN A 932 55.86 10.87 27.70
N LYS A 933 54.54 10.62 27.52
CA LYS A 933 53.78 11.19 26.40
C LYS A 933 52.80 12.29 26.80
N ARG A 934 52.87 13.39 26.05
CA ARG A 934 51.86 14.47 26.04
C ARG A 934 50.52 13.97 25.47
N SER A 935 49.43 14.47 26.04
CA SER A 935 48.06 14.25 25.55
C SER A 935 47.91 14.74 24.11
N ALA A 936 47.47 13.87 23.20
CA ALA A 936 47.23 14.22 21.79
C ALA A 936 45.97 15.08 21.56
N LEU A 937 45.17 15.35 22.59
CA LEU A 937 43.93 16.13 22.51
C LEU A 937 44.04 17.54 23.12
N THR A 938 44.92 17.72 24.10
CA THR A 938 45.09 19.00 24.82
C THR A 938 46.50 19.56 24.77
N GLY A 939 47.51 18.77 24.41
CA GLY A 939 48.90 19.23 24.25
C GLY A 939 49.66 19.51 25.55
N GLU A 940 49.02 19.44 26.72
CA GLU A 940 49.68 19.64 28.01
C GLU A 940 50.41 18.37 28.49
N MET A 941 51.54 18.55 29.18
CA MET A 941 52.16 17.47 29.96
C MET A 941 51.35 17.27 31.22
N HIS A 942 51.16 16.01 31.63
CA HIS A 942 50.68 15.73 32.98
C HIS A 942 51.71 16.16 34.02
#